data_AF-A0A7C3EAQ8-F1
#
_entry.id   AF-A0A7C3EAQ8-F1
#
_cell.length_a   1.000
_cell.length_b   1.000
_cell.length_c   1.000
_cell.angle_alpha   90.00
_cell.angle_beta   90.00
_cell.angle_gamma   90.00
#
_symmetry.space_group_name_H-M   'P 1'
#
loop_
_entity.id
_entity.type
_entity.pdbx_description
1 polymer ?
#
loop_
_entity_poly.entity_id
_entity_poly.type
_entity_poly.pdbx_seq_one_letter_code
_entity_poly.pdbx_strand_id
1 'polypeptide(L)'
;FALLNVLGVELHQVSIAALIVVLGMVVDDAIVIADNYVELLDRGVERAEAAWRSATELTIPVLTATLTIIAAFLPMLMISGAVGEFIQALPLAVAVSLSCSFVVAMLLTPWLCRFFIRQGLKPHGEPEASHGGSVLDRLQCAYHFAIARAMRHKALALSAAAAAIVLAAVCLKLFVPERFFPAAERPQFIVNLWLPEGSRLEATDAAVRRIERHLESEAIVTGVAAFTGESAPRFYYNVDPEFPATNFAQLLVNTREQPATADLIYRLRKVLPRLAPEARVLVRELEQGKPMAAPLEIRFIGEDLGALVRLGESARRILETTGGIEYAFTDFHEEIYGADVNIRHEVANRYGLSAASISLQLAGGFSGLPVSTFWEGDRDVPVVLRLEENRRRDFDDVQAATLVSALSGASVPLSSVARLEPGWRPSRIAHRNGLRTLTVLGYPREGRLASEILARARPAVESLPLPAGFRLEYGGEKQNQEETFAEMKVVLAVSIVLIFLILLFQFRSAAQVLIVMMSIPLAFPGAVLGLLLTGNPFSFTAFLGLISLGGVVVRNAIILVEYINERRAAGIGIQEAAMEAGERRLRPIFLTTAAAAVGVTPMILSGSTLWSPLASVIAIGLLLSMFFTLLVAPVLYVVVERRSHATPSSGALLLCLLVLAVPQPLSAQPAPLSLDQALEMARRQNSLLQITRLKVREQELRRNAAAANLFPSLKNQGDFLYNTRLQSISLPGGSFGAFPGFGPFPPSNVEIAQGLNRVGLLSTTLAQPVTQLVKIQAGANAAGAEAAAAVEEARRAELAVLLKTREAFYALLINQARHRAAEARAAALEQVFQEASAAVEAGAALDVKRREARAGWLEAQNAVLAASIERAGLEDELNELIGSALGKQWALDPPALELPAELSEETALRIAMDANPEVRAARQAVRKAEFGLRAARAEAIPEISAYSQHVYQTGVPFFPNNNFILGGRLNFTLWDNGKRRAETGERRAQLEMARKNQERTERRVAIDLRKALRKCLQLRDLTAAAEQAVEARRELVRISSDRVEVGQASRSTLLEAQAQLLDAEARLLAARLGALLAQAESEALSGR
;
A
#
# COMPACT_ATOMS: atom_id res chain seq x y z
N PHE A 1 -23.55 20.06 -6.49
CA PHE A 1 -22.88 20.50 -7.74
C PHE A 1 -21.97 21.71 -7.55
N ALA A 2 -22.47 22.90 -7.17
CA ALA A 2 -21.61 24.09 -7.00
C ALA A 2 -20.41 23.84 -6.06
N LEU A 3 -20.66 23.26 -4.88
CA LEU A 3 -19.60 22.89 -3.93
C LEU A 3 -18.69 21.76 -4.42
N LEU A 4 -19.17 20.85 -5.27
CA LEU A 4 -18.32 19.81 -5.85
C LEU A 4 -17.32 20.42 -6.85
N ASN A 5 -17.79 21.38 -7.65
CA ASN A 5 -16.94 22.15 -8.56
C ASN A 5 -15.90 22.98 -7.80
N VAL A 6 -16.27 23.57 -6.67
CA VAL A 6 -15.34 24.24 -5.74
C VAL A 6 -14.25 23.27 -5.27
N LEU A 7 -14.65 22.05 -4.92
CA LEU A 7 -13.77 21.01 -4.40
C LEU A 7 -12.91 20.32 -5.48
N GLY A 8 -12.97 20.78 -6.73
CA GLY A 8 -12.26 20.15 -7.85
C GLY A 8 -12.78 18.76 -8.20
N VAL A 9 -13.98 18.39 -7.74
CA VAL A 9 -14.61 17.10 -8.05
C VAL A 9 -15.36 17.23 -9.37
N GLU A 10 -14.80 16.61 -10.40
CA GLU A 10 -15.42 16.57 -11.72
C GLU A 10 -16.69 15.69 -11.75
N LEU A 11 -17.53 15.91 -12.76
CA LEU A 11 -18.67 15.06 -13.04
C LEU A 11 -18.25 13.89 -13.92
N HIS A 12 -18.14 12.72 -13.29
CA HIS A 12 -17.86 11.45 -13.93
C HIS A 12 -18.76 10.37 -13.32
N GLN A 13 -18.67 9.15 -13.84
CA GLN A 13 -19.56 8.06 -13.46
C GLN A 13 -19.63 7.82 -11.94
N VAL A 14 -18.51 7.95 -11.22
CA VAL A 14 -18.44 7.71 -9.76
C VAL A 14 -19.08 8.85 -8.98
N SER A 15 -18.83 10.12 -9.32
CA SER A 15 -19.47 11.25 -8.64
C SER A 15 -20.97 11.31 -8.91
N ILE A 16 -21.42 10.93 -10.11
CA ILE A 16 -22.85 10.78 -10.43
C ILE A 16 -23.46 9.63 -9.63
N ALA A 17 -22.82 8.45 -9.59
CA ALA A 17 -23.29 7.32 -8.80
C ALA A 17 -23.42 7.67 -7.32
N ALA A 18 -22.46 8.42 -6.77
CA ALA A 18 -22.53 8.91 -5.39
C ALA A 18 -23.73 9.84 -5.15
N LEU A 19 -24.04 10.72 -6.10
CA LEU A 19 -25.22 11.59 -6.03
C LEU A 19 -26.53 10.80 -6.11
N ILE A 20 -26.59 9.72 -6.89
CA ILE A 20 -27.76 8.84 -6.93
C ILE A 20 -27.92 8.11 -5.59
N VAL A 21 -26.83 7.58 -5.03
CA VAL A 21 -26.83 6.93 -3.71
C VAL A 21 -27.38 7.86 -2.62
N VAL A 22 -27.02 9.14 -2.70
CA VAL A 22 -27.36 10.12 -1.66
C VAL A 22 -28.69 10.81 -1.91
N LEU A 23 -29.26 10.73 -3.12
CA LEU A 23 -30.55 11.32 -3.46
C LEU A 23 -31.64 10.95 -2.46
N GLY A 24 -31.73 9.67 -2.10
CA GLY A 24 -32.70 9.19 -1.14
C GLY A 24 -32.37 9.54 0.32
N MET A 25 -31.09 9.76 0.65
CA MET A 25 -30.64 10.17 1.99
C MET A 25 -30.82 11.67 2.23
N VAL A 26 -30.76 12.50 1.17
CA VAL A 26 -30.92 13.97 1.27
C VAL A 26 -32.34 14.36 1.62
N VAL A 27 -33.34 13.64 1.08
CA VAL A 27 -34.74 13.93 1.37
C VAL A 27 -35.10 13.57 2.83
N ASP A 28 -34.34 12.67 3.45
CA ASP A 28 -34.58 12.16 4.80
C ASP A 28 -34.54 13.28 5.86
N ASP A 29 -33.55 14.18 5.83
CA ASP A 29 -33.46 15.29 6.80
C ASP A 29 -34.69 16.19 6.74
N ALA A 30 -35.14 16.50 5.52
CA ALA A 30 -36.32 17.34 5.32
C ALA A 30 -37.60 16.63 5.78
N ILE A 31 -37.73 15.31 5.56
CA ILE A 31 -38.87 14.52 6.03
C ILE A 31 -38.95 14.55 7.56
N VAL A 32 -37.83 14.35 8.26
CA VAL A 32 -37.79 14.34 9.73
C VAL A 32 -38.21 15.69 10.33
N ILE A 33 -37.77 16.81 9.74
CA ILE A 33 -38.15 18.14 10.19
C ILE A 33 -39.61 18.47 9.85
N ALA A 34 -40.08 18.10 8.66
CA ALA A 34 -41.48 18.29 8.27
C ALA A 34 -42.45 17.49 9.16
N ASP A 35 -42.08 16.26 9.53
CA ASP A 35 -42.89 15.43 10.43
C ASP A 35 -42.98 16.05 11.83
N ASN A 36 -41.86 16.54 12.38
CA ASN A 36 -41.86 17.25 13.67
C ASN A 36 -42.68 18.55 13.62
N TYR A 37 -42.65 19.27 12.50
CA TYR A 37 -43.50 20.45 12.29
C TYR A 37 -44.99 20.12 12.37
N VAL A 38 -45.41 19.06 11.68
CA VAL A 38 -46.80 18.57 11.71
C VAL A 38 -47.19 18.12 13.11
N GLU A 39 -46.29 17.45 13.85
CA GLU A 39 -46.53 17.04 15.23
C GLU A 39 -46.74 18.24 16.16
N LEU A 40 -45.95 19.31 16.01
CA LEU A 40 -46.12 20.54 16.81
C LEU A 40 -47.46 21.23 16.51
N LEU A 41 -47.93 21.22 15.26
CA LEU A 41 -49.26 21.72 14.91
C LEU A 41 -50.38 20.88 15.54
N ASP A 42 -50.24 19.55 15.55
CA ASP A 42 -51.20 18.65 16.21
C ASP A 42 -51.26 18.88 17.74
N ARG A 43 -50.14 19.30 18.34
CA ARG A 43 -50.05 19.70 19.76
C ARG A 43 -50.61 21.11 20.04
N GLY A 44 -51.14 21.79 19.03
CA GLY A 44 -51.76 23.12 19.16
C GLY A 44 -50.78 24.29 19.16
N VAL A 45 -49.52 24.08 18.78
CA VAL A 45 -48.50 25.14 18.71
C VAL A 45 -48.80 26.05 17.49
N GLU A 46 -48.63 27.38 17.66
CA GLU A 46 -48.86 28.33 16.57
C GLU A 46 -47.90 28.07 15.39
N ARG A 47 -48.36 28.22 14.14
CA ARG A 47 -47.60 27.89 12.93
C ARG A 47 -46.20 28.52 12.85
N ALA A 48 -46.06 29.75 13.34
CA ALA A 48 -44.77 30.45 13.36
C ALA A 48 -43.83 29.84 14.40
N GLU A 49 -44.36 29.50 15.58
CA GLU A 49 -43.61 28.85 16.64
C GLU A 49 -43.22 27.42 16.28
N ALA A 50 -44.17 26.65 15.72
CA ALA A 50 -43.94 25.30 15.24
C ALA A 50 -42.78 25.24 14.21
N ALA A 51 -42.63 26.26 13.37
CA ALA A 51 -41.61 26.28 12.31
C ALA A 51 -40.19 26.31 12.90
N TRP A 52 -39.85 27.33 13.68
CA TRP A 52 -38.48 27.43 14.22
C TRP A 52 -38.21 26.38 15.31
N ARG A 53 -39.26 25.95 16.04
CA ARG A 53 -39.16 24.92 17.08
C ARG A 53 -38.93 23.53 16.48
N SER A 54 -39.54 23.23 15.33
CA SER A 54 -39.34 21.94 14.63
C SER A 54 -37.88 21.68 14.26
N ALA A 55 -37.15 22.74 13.88
CA ALA A 55 -35.71 22.67 13.62
C ALA A 55 -34.93 22.58 14.93
N THR A 56 -35.18 23.49 15.89
CA THR A 56 -34.39 23.61 17.12
C THR A 56 -34.44 22.36 18.00
N GLU A 57 -35.59 21.68 18.11
CA GLU A 57 -35.74 20.47 18.91
C GLU A 57 -34.96 19.27 18.34
N LEU A 58 -34.75 19.23 17.02
CA LEU A 58 -34.14 18.09 16.33
C LEU A 58 -32.75 18.38 15.75
N THR A 59 -32.21 19.59 15.91
CA THR A 59 -30.89 19.97 15.39
C THR A 59 -29.80 18.98 15.79
N ILE A 60 -29.71 18.63 17.08
CA ILE A 60 -28.65 17.77 17.62
C ILE A 60 -28.80 16.31 17.11
N PRO A 61 -29.97 15.64 17.24
CA PRO A 61 -30.17 14.30 16.70
C PRO A 61 -29.96 14.20 15.19
N VAL A 62 -30.44 15.18 14.42
CA VAL A 62 -30.29 15.16 12.95
C VAL A 62 -28.84 15.41 12.57
N LEU A 63 -28.15 16.37 13.20
CA LEU A 63 -26.72 16.62 12.92
C LEU A 63 -25.86 15.39 13.22
N THR A 64 -26.09 14.72 14.35
CA THR A 64 -25.33 13.52 14.73
C THR A 64 -25.64 12.34 13.81
N ALA A 65 -26.88 12.20 13.35
CA ALA A 65 -27.25 11.25 12.30
C ALA A 65 -26.55 11.55 10.96
N THR A 66 -26.53 12.81 10.52
CA THR A 66 -25.84 13.20 9.29
C THR A 66 -24.33 12.95 9.41
N LEU A 67 -23.71 13.34 10.53
CA LEU A 67 -22.29 13.11 10.80
C LEU A 67 -21.92 11.63 10.88
N THR A 68 -22.80 10.77 11.39
CA THR A 68 -22.55 9.31 11.42
C THR A 68 -22.58 8.69 10.03
N ILE A 69 -23.46 9.17 9.13
CA ILE A 69 -23.42 8.77 7.72
C ILE A 69 -22.12 9.25 7.07
N ILE A 70 -21.75 10.52 7.27
CA ILE A 70 -20.48 11.07 6.76
C ILE A 70 -19.30 10.24 7.29
N ALA A 71 -19.29 9.87 8.57
CA ALA A 71 -18.27 9.03 9.21
C ALA A 71 -18.19 7.60 8.65
N ALA A 72 -19.26 7.08 8.07
CA ALA A 72 -19.24 5.79 7.38
C ALA A 72 -18.51 5.88 6.03
N PHE A 73 -18.66 6.99 5.30
CA PHE A 73 -18.06 7.17 3.97
C PHE A 73 -16.67 7.81 4.01
N LEU A 74 -16.42 8.79 4.88
CA LEU A 74 -15.20 9.59 4.87
C LEU A 74 -13.91 8.76 5.00
N PRO A 75 -13.84 7.70 5.83
CA PRO A 75 -12.65 6.85 5.91
C PRO A 75 -12.30 6.12 4.61
N MET A 76 -13.22 6.02 3.64
CA MET A 76 -12.92 5.45 2.32
C MET A 76 -11.86 6.26 1.55
N LEU A 77 -11.64 7.53 1.90
CA LEU A 77 -10.55 8.35 1.37
C LEU A 77 -9.14 7.83 1.74
N MET A 78 -9.03 6.91 2.72
CA MET A 78 -7.76 6.30 3.13
C MET A 78 -7.30 5.17 2.20
N ILE A 79 -8.14 4.71 1.27
CA ILE A 79 -7.79 3.65 0.32
C ILE A 79 -6.76 4.19 -0.67
N SER A 80 -5.68 3.45 -0.87
CA SER A 80 -4.52 3.92 -1.65
C SER A 80 -4.48 3.37 -3.08
N GLY A 81 -3.65 3.99 -3.93
CA GLY A 81 -3.40 3.56 -5.31
C GLY A 81 -4.57 3.78 -6.27
N ALA A 82 -4.55 3.07 -7.41
CA ALA A 82 -5.52 3.25 -8.50
C ALA A 82 -6.99 3.04 -8.08
N VAL A 83 -7.24 2.18 -7.09
CA VAL A 83 -8.59 1.96 -6.55
C VAL A 83 -9.06 3.18 -5.76
N GLY A 84 -8.19 3.76 -4.92
CA GLY A 84 -8.46 4.98 -4.16
C GLY A 84 -8.75 6.18 -5.05
N GLU A 85 -7.89 6.42 -6.06
CA GLU A 85 -8.10 7.47 -7.07
C GLU A 85 -9.45 7.33 -7.79
N PHE A 86 -9.83 6.10 -8.11
CA PHE A 86 -11.12 5.83 -8.76
C PHE A 86 -12.32 6.16 -7.86
N ILE A 87 -12.29 5.81 -6.56
CA ILE A 87 -13.43 6.02 -5.65
C ILE A 87 -13.43 7.34 -4.90
N GLN A 88 -12.36 8.13 -4.92
CA GLN A 88 -12.18 9.33 -4.09
C GLN A 88 -13.36 10.31 -4.18
N ALA A 89 -13.95 10.46 -5.36
CA ALA A 89 -15.09 11.35 -5.60
C ALA A 89 -16.36 10.92 -4.85
N LEU A 90 -16.52 9.62 -4.55
CA LEU A 90 -17.73 9.07 -3.94
C LEU A 90 -17.95 9.55 -2.50
N PRO A 91 -17.03 9.35 -1.53
CA PRO A 91 -17.23 9.80 -0.17
C PRO A 91 -17.30 11.32 -0.06
N LEU A 92 -16.59 12.06 -0.92
CA LEU A 92 -16.62 13.52 -0.95
C LEU A 92 -17.96 14.04 -1.47
N ALA A 93 -18.47 13.47 -2.57
CA ALA A 93 -19.79 13.81 -3.08
C ALA A 93 -20.89 13.53 -2.07
N VAL A 94 -20.77 12.42 -1.32
CA VAL A 94 -21.70 12.07 -0.24
C VAL A 94 -21.63 13.08 0.89
N ALA A 95 -20.44 13.36 1.42
CA ALA A 95 -20.26 14.25 2.56
C ALA A 95 -20.77 15.66 2.28
N VAL A 96 -20.46 16.20 1.10
CA VAL A 96 -20.91 17.53 0.67
C VAL A 96 -22.43 17.55 0.50
N SER A 97 -23.00 16.53 -0.15
CA SER A 97 -24.45 16.49 -0.40
C SER A 97 -25.25 16.37 0.88
N LEU A 98 -24.79 15.56 1.84
CA LEU A 98 -25.41 15.43 3.16
C LEU A 98 -25.23 16.68 4.04
N SER A 99 -24.08 17.34 3.95
CA SER A 99 -23.87 18.61 4.68
C SER A 99 -24.79 19.71 4.14
N CYS A 100 -24.96 19.78 2.83
CA CYS A 100 -25.92 20.68 2.20
C CYS A 100 -27.37 20.34 2.58
N SER A 101 -27.70 19.05 2.55
CA SER A 101 -29.00 18.53 2.97
C SER A 101 -29.36 19.00 4.37
N PHE A 102 -28.44 18.85 5.32
CA PHE A 102 -28.64 19.29 6.70
C PHE A 102 -28.94 20.79 6.79
N VAL A 103 -28.16 21.63 6.10
CA VAL A 103 -28.38 23.09 6.10
C VAL A 103 -29.73 23.46 5.49
N VAL A 104 -30.11 22.82 4.38
CA VAL A 104 -31.42 23.03 3.72
C VAL A 104 -32.57 22.54 4.61
N ALA A 105 -32.40 21.41 5.29
CA ALA A 105 -33.37 20.85 6.21
C ALA A 105 -33.59 21.72 7.45
N MET A 106 -32.57 22.41 7.95
CA MET A 106 -32.67 23.26 9.13
C MET A 106 -33.19 24.68 8.82
N LEU A 107 -32.87 25.22 7.64
CA LEU A 107 -33.20 26.61 7.29
C LEU A 107 -34.42 26.73 6.37
N LEU A 108 -34.36 26.05 5.22
CA LEU A 108 -35.35 26.23 4.16
C LEU A 108 -36.61 25.40 4.42
N THR A 109 -36.45 24.17 4.91
CA THR A 109 -37.58 23.25 5.11
C THR A 109 -38.62 23.78 6.10
N PRO A 110 -38.28 24.30 7.30
CA PRO A 110 -39.26 24.85 8.21
C PRO A 110 -39.98 26.08 7.65
N TRP A 111 -39.27 26.90 6.86
CA TRP A 111 -39.84 28.05 6.19
C TRP A 111 -40.87 27.64 5.12
N LEU A 112 -40.55 26.63 4.31
CA LEU A 112 -41.47 26.05 3.33
C LEU A 112 -42.68 25.38 4.03
N CYS A 113 -42.46 24.62 5.10
CA CYS A 113 -43.52 23.98 5.88
C CYS A 113 -44.53 25.02 6.41
N ARG A 114 -44.07 26.16 6.93
CA ARG A 114 -44.95 27.26 7.36
C ARG A 114 -45.84 27.80 6.24
N PHE A 115 -45.33 27.86 5.01
CA PHE A 115 -46.05 28.41 3.88
C PHE A 115 -47.07 27.41 3.29
N PHE A 116 -46.66 26.14 3.15
CA PHE A 116 -47.44 25.10 2.48
C PHE A 116 -48.38 24.32 3.42
N ILE A 117 -47.98 24.05 4.67
CA ILE A 117 -48.74 23.21 5.61
C ILE A 117 -49.50 24.09 6.59
N ARG A 118 -50.83 24.18 6.41
CA ARG A 118 -51.70 25.11 7.16
C ARG A 118 -52.41 24.46 8.36
N GLN A 119 -52.61 23.15 8.37
CA GLN A 119 -53.29 22.44 9.45
C GLN A 119 -52.53 21.14 9.73
N GLY A 120 -52.47 20.76 11.01
CA GLY A 120 -52.00 19.44 11.42
C GLY A 120 -52.93 18.33 10.93
N LEU A 121 -52.51 17.07 11.11
CA LEU A 121 -53.28 15.90 10.71
C LEU A 121 -54.42 15.59 11.70
N LYS A 122 -54.43 16.18 12.91
CA LYS A 122 -55.46 15.99 13.93
C LYS A 122 -56.26 17.27 14.22
N PRO A 123 -57.59 17.31 14.01
CA PRO A 123 -58.43 18.41 14.49
C PRO A 123 -58.56 18.36 16.02
N HIS A 124 -58.51 19.51 16.70
CA HIS A 124 -58.78 19.61 18.13
C HIS A 124 -60.23 19.18 18.45
N GLY A 125 -60.39 18.10 19.22
CA GLY A 125 -61.61 17.87 20.02
C GLY A 125 -62.51 16.67 19.69
N GLU A 126 -62.20 15.77 18.75
CA GLU A 126 -63.00 14.55 18.53
C GLU A 126 -62.22 13.24 18.76
N PRO A 127 -62.83 12.21 19.38
CA PRO A 127 -62.21 10.91 19.57
C PRO A 127 -62.10 10.16 18.23
N GLU A 128 -61.04 9.37 18.09
CA GLU A 128 -60.60 8.64 16.88
C GLU A 128 -61.76 8.09 16.02
N ALA A 129 -62.12 8.82 14.97
CA ALA A 129 -62.81 8.22 13.83
C ALA A 129 -61.77 7.51 12.96
N SER A 130 -61.71 6.19 13.10
CA SER A 130 -60.96 5.30 12.24
C SER A 130 -61.34 5.48 10.76
N HIS A 131 -60.55 6.24 9.99
CA HIS A 131 -60.54 6.10 8.55
C HIS A 131 -59.73 4.86 8.18
N GLY A 132 -60.38 3.70 8.23
CA GLY A 132 -59.81 2.45 7.76
C GLY A 132 -59.46 2.50 6.27
N GLY A 133 -58.22 2.13 5.93
CA GLY A 133 -57.86 1.75 4.56
C GLY A 133 -56.39 1.91 4.18
N SER A 134 -55.64 2.82 4.81
CA SER A 134 -54.26 3.12 4.40
C SER A 134 -53.30 1.97 4.72
N VAL A 135 -52.33 1.72 3.83
CA VAL A 135 -51.25 0.73 4.01
C VAL A 135 -50.49 0.99 5.32
N LEU A 136 -50.38 2.26 5.69
CA LEU A 136 -49.66 2.71 6.87
C LEU A 136 -50.35 2.33 8.19
N ASP A 137 -51.68 2.34 8.23
CA ASP A 137 -52.44 1.99 9.45
C ASP A 137 -52.40 0.47 9.69
N ARG A 138 -52.38 -0.33 8.61
CA ARG A 138 -52.15 -1.79 8.71
C ARG A 138 -50.74 -2.11 9.19
N LEU A 139 -49.74 -1.35 8.70
CA LEU A 139 -48.35 -1.48 9.15
C LEU A 139 -48.22 -1.17 10.64
N GLN A 140 -48.89 -0.13 11.13
CA GLN A 140 -48.94 0.23 12.56
C GLN A 140 -49.59 -0.86 13.41
N CYS A 141 -50.74 -1.42 12.99
CA CYS A 141 -51.38 -2.53 13.70
C CYS A 141 -50.48 -3.78 13.77
N ALA A 142 -49.84 -4.14 12.65
CA ALA A 142 -48.92 -5.28 12.59
C ALA A 142 -47.68 -5.06 13.48
N TYR A 143 -47.13 -3.85 13.48
CA TYR A 143 -46.01 -3.47 14.33
C TYR A 143 -46.38 -3.54 15.82
N HIS A 144 -47.53 -2.97 16.21
CA HIS A 144 -48.01 -3.01 17.60
C HIS A 144 -48.11 -4.44 18.12
N PHE A 145 -48.65 -5.36 17.31
CA PHE A 145 -48.70 -6.78 17.64
C PHE A 145 -47.28 -7.39 17.78
N ALA A 146 -46.39 -7.09 16.84
CA ALA A 146 -45.03 -7.63 16.81
C ALA A 146 -44.18 -7.15 18.01
N ILE A 147 -44.22 -5.85 18.32
CA ILE A 147 -43.45 -5.26 19.43
C ILE A 147 -43.97 -5.74 20.79
N ALA A 148 -45.29 -5.86 20.97
CA ALA A 148 -45.87 -6.42 22.19
C ALA A 148 -45.44 -7.88 22.40
N ARG A 149 -45.42 -8.69 21.34
CA ARG A 149 -44.95 -10.08 21.38
C ARG A 149 -43.45 -10.16 21.71
N ALA A 150 -42.63 -9.30 21.09
CA ALA A 150 -41.19 -9.24 21.31
C ALA A 150 -40.86 -8.79 22.74
N MET A 151 -41.59 -7.81 23.28
CA MET A 151 -41.46 -7.36 24.67
C MET A 151 -41.87 -8.43 25.68
N ARG A 152 -42.83 -9.29 25.35
CA ARG A 152 -43.21 -10.44 26.19
C ARG A 152 -42.16 -11.55 26.20
N HIS A 153 -41.48 -11.78 25.08
CA HIS A 153 -40.47 -12.84 24.91
C HIS A 153 -39.10 -12.31 24.49
N LYS A 154 -38.52 -11.42 25.32
CA LYS A 154 -37.28 -10.67 25.03
C LYS A 154 -36.09 -11.53 24.61
N ALA A 155 -35.88 -12.66 25.29
CA ALA A 155 -34.77 -13.57 24.98
C ALA A 155 -34.91 -14.24 23.60
N LEU A 156 -36.15 -14.58 23.22
CA LEU A 156 -36.44 -15.18 21.93
C LEU A 156 -36.19 -14.19 20.79
N ALA A 157 -36.62 -12.93 20.95
CA ALA A 157 -36.38 -11.87 19.97
C ALA A 157 -34.87 -11.62 19.73
N LEU A 158 -34.07 -11.56 20.80
CA LEU A 158 -32.61 -11.39 20.69
C LEU A 158 -31.93 -12.62 20.05
N SER A 159 -32.35 -13.83 20.41
CA SER A 159 -31.80 -15.06 19.82
C SER A 159 -32.13 -15.22 18.33
N ALA A 160 -33.34 -14.82 17.91
CA ALA A 160 -33.75 -14.85 16.51
C ALA A 160 -32.93 -13.86 15.67
N ALA A 161 -32.64 -12.68 16.22
CA ALA A 161 -31.78 -11.69 15.57
C ALA A 161 -30.33 -12.20 15.40
N ALA A 162 -29.76 -12.83 16.44
CA ALA A 162 -28.44 -13.44 16.34
C ALA A 162 -28.41 -14.60 15.32
N ALA A 163 -29.44 -15.44 15.30
CA ALA A 163 -29.56 -16.53 14.34
C ALA A 163 -29.64 -16.02 12.89
N ALA A 164 -30.35 -14.90 12.65
CA ALA A 164 -30.45 -14.29 11.33
C ALA A 164 -29.07 -13.81 10.81
N ILE A 165 -28.23 -13.24 11.67
CA ILE A 165 -26.87 -12.80 11.33
C ILE A 165 -25.99 -14.00 10.95
N VAL A 166 -26.02 -15.08 11.75
CA VAL A 166 -25.25 -16.30 11.47
C VAL A 166 -25.72 -16.94 10.16
N LEU A 167 -27.03 -17.02 9.94
CA LEU A 167 -27.60 -17.56 8.70
C LEU A 167 -27.17 -16.74 7.48
N ALA A 168 -27.17 -15.41 7.59
CA ALA A 168 -26.69 -14.53 6.52
C ALA A 168 -25.22 -14.77 6.18
N ALA A 169 -24.35 -14.96 7.18
CA ALA A 169 -22.93 -15.26 6.95
C ALA A 169 -22.72 -16.61 6.25
N VAL A 170 -23.51 -17.62 6.62
CA VAL A 170 -23.50 -18.93 5.96
C VAL A 170 -24.01 -18.81 4.51
N CYS A 171 -25.10 -18.08 4.29
CA CYS A 171 -25.66 -17.86 2.96
C CYS A 171 -24.71 -17.10 2.03
N LEU A 172 -24.02 -16.07 2.53
CA LEU A 172 -23.02 -15.34 1.77
C LEU A 172 -21.92 -16.29 1.27
N LYS A 173 -21.39 -17.14 2.14
CA LYS A 173 -20.30 -18.06 1.81
C LYS A 173 -20.69 -19.19 0.84
N LEU A 174 -21.94 -19.66 0.90
CA LEU A 174 -22.39 -20.81 0.11
C LEU A 174 -23.05 -20.44 -1.22
N PHE A 175 -23.76 -19.31 -1.28
CA PHE A 175 -24.65 -19.00 -2.41
C PHE A 175 -24.28 -17.73 -3.17
N VAL A 176 -23.46 -16.82 -2.61
CA VAL A 176 -23.08 -15.57 -3.28
C VAL A 176 -21.68 -15.73 -3.91
N PRO A 177 -21.54 -15.55 -5.24
CA PRO A 177 -20.24 -15.63 -5.89
C PRO A 177 -19.34 -14.45 -5.52
N GLU A 178 -18.05 -14.69 -5.31
CA GLU A 178 -17.07 -13.63 -5.06
C GLU A 178 -16.40 -13.19 -6.37
N ARG A 179 -16.60 -11.92 -6.75
CA ARG A 179 -15.89 -11.30 -7.89
C ARG A 179 -15.48 -9.89 -7.49
N PHE A 180 -14.18 -9.69 -7.27
CA PHE A 180 -13.71 -8.47 -6.62
C PHE A 180 -13.89 -7.21 -7.48
N PHE A 181 -13.41 -7.25 -8.73
CA PHE A 181 -13.66 -6.21 -9.74
C PHE A 181 -14.42 -6.76 -10.95
N PRO A 182 -15.44 -6.04 -11.44
CA PRO A 182 -16.10 -6.40 -12.68
C PRO A 182 -15.28 -5.94 -13.90
N ALA A 183 -15.70 -6.41 -15.08
CA ALA A 183 -15.24 -5.84 -16.32
C ALA A 183 -15.69 -4.37 -16.45
N ALA A 184 -14.94 -3.57 -17.20
CA ALA A 184 -15.26 -2.18 -17.47
C ALA A 184 -16.39 -2.09 -18.51
N GLU A 185 -17.41 -1.31 -18.21
CA GLU A 185 -18.56 -1.09 -19.10
C GLU A 185 -18.21 -0.10 -20.21
N ARG A 186 -17.30 -0.50 -21.10
CA ARG A 186 -16.87 0.30 -22.25
C ARG A 186 -17.17 -0.40 -23.57
N PRO A 187 -17.54 0.34 -24.62
CA PRO A 187 -17.69 -0.19 -25.97
C PRO A 187 -16.31 -0.39 -26.65
N GLN A 188 -15.31 -0.85 -25.89
CA GLN A 188 -13.92 -0.97 -26.34
C GLN A 188 -13.29 -2.22 -25.74
N PHE A 189 -12.47 -2.89 -26.54
CA PHE A 189 -11.64 -4.00 -26.08
C PHE A 189 -10.31 -4.02 -26.84
N ILE A 190 -9.36 -4.79 -26.34
CA ILE A 190 -8.05 -4.93 -26.98
C ILE A 190 -7.80 -6.36 -27.45
N VAL A 191 -7.10 -6.47 -28.56
CA VAL A 191 -6.57 -7.73 -29.07
C VAL A 191 -5.05 -7.60 -29.07
N ASN A 192 -4.41 -8.37 -28.19
CA ASN A 192 -2.97 -8.47 -28.18
C ASN A 192 -2.53 -9.69 -28.98
N LEU A 193 -1.48 -9.53 -29.77
CA LEU A 193 -0.98 -10.55 -30.68
C LEU A 193 0.53 -10.68 -30.50
N TRP A 194 0.99 -11.90 -30.21
CA TRP A 194 2.42 -12.22 -30.13
C TRP A 194 2.76 -13.33 -31.13
N LEU A 195 3.66 -13.05 -32.06
CA LEU A 195 4.34 -14.09 -32.84
C LEU A 195 5.53 -14.65 -32.04
N PRO A 196 6.07 -15.82 -32.43
CA PRO A 196 7.35 -16.30 -31.93
C PRO A 196 8.43 -15.22 -32.02
N GLU A 197 9.20 -15.07 -30.95
CA GLU A 197 10.29 -14.10 -30.86
C GLU A 197 11.29 -14.27 -32.01
N GLY A 198 11.78 -13.16 -32.58
CA GLY A 198 12.63 -13.16 -33.77
C GLY A 198 11.87 -13.14 -35.11
N SER A 199 10.53 -13.15 -35.08
CA SER A 199 9.71 -12.92 -36.28
C SER A 199 9.94 -11.51 -36.84
N ARG A 200 9.97 -11.41 -38.17
CA ARG A 200 10.07 -10.12 -38.88
C ARG A 200 8.80 -9.30 -38.70
N LEU A 201 8.94 -7.98 -38.66
CA LEU A 201 7.82 -7.06 -38.48
C LEU A 201 6.76 -7.22 -39.59
N GLU A 202 7.18 -7.51 -40.82
CA GLU A 202 6.28 -7.74 -41.96
C GLU A 202 5.41 -8.99 -41.77
N ALA A 203 5.92 -10.02 -41.09
CA ALA A 203 5.13 -11.21 -40.76
C ALA A 203 4.06 -10.89 -39.71
N THR A 204 4.42 -10.10 -38.70
CA THR A 204 3.48 -9.59 -37.71
C THR A 204 2.40 -8.72 -38.37
N ASP A 205 2.78 -7.79 -39.25
CA ASP A 205 1.83 -6.94 -40.00
C ASP A 205 0.88 -7.77 -40.86
N ALA A 206 1.37 -8.82 -41.53
CA ALA A 206 0.54 -9.71 -42.32
C ALA A 206 -0.52 -10.45 -41.47
N ALA A 207 -0.17 -10.87 -40.24
CA ALA A 207 -1.11 -11.48 -39.32
C ALA A 207 -2.15 -10.46 -38.81
N VAL A 208 -1.71 -9.26 -38.45
CA VAL A 208 -2.58 -8.15 -38.03
C VAL A 208 -3.60 -7.80 -39.11
N ARG A 209 -3.19 -7.65 -40.37
CA ARG A 209 -4.10 -7.36 -41.50
C ARG A 209 -5.14 -8.44 -41.78
N ARG A 210 -4.89 -9.70 -41.41
CA ARG A 210 -5.92 -10.75 -41.52
C ARG A 210 -6.99 -10.60 -40.44
N ILE A 211 -6.56 -10.27 -39.22
CA ILE A 211 -7.45 -10.03 -38.09
C ILE A 211 -8.26 -8.74 -38.31
N GLU A 212 -7.60 -7.66 -38.73
CA GLU A 212 -8.22 -6.36 -39.02
C GLU A 212 -9.37 -6.50 -40.03
N ARG A 213 -9.13 -7.16 -41.17
CA ARG A 213 -10.19 -7.40 -42.18
C ARG A 213 -11.38 -8.19 -41.64
N HIS A 214 -11.15 -9.11 -40.71
CA HIS A 214 -12.25 -9.85 -40.08
C HIS A 214 -13.02 -8.97 -39.09
N LEU A 215 -12.32 -8.17 -38.29
CA LEU A 215 -12.94 -7.22 -37.35
C LEU A 215 -13.76 -6.14 -38.09
N GLU A 216 -13.28 -5.65 -39.22
CA GLU A 216 -14.01 -4.69 -40.07
C GLU A 216 -15.27 -5.30 -40.70
N SER A 217 -15.32 -6.63 -40.87
CA SER A 217 -16.50 -7.31 -41.41
C SER A 217 -17.65 -7.46 -40.39
N GLU A 218 -17.37 -7.27 -39.09
CA GLU A 218 -18.36 -7.34 -38.03
C GLU A 218 -19.16 -6.02 -37.93
N ALA A 219 -20.47 -6.07 -38.16
CA ALA A 219 -21.34 -4.89 -38.18
C ALA A 219 -21.34 -4.04 -36.88
N ILE A 220 -20.94 -4.65 -35.76
CA ILE A 220 -20.88 -4.02 -34.43
C ILE A 220 -19.62 -3.15 -34.26
N VAL A 221 -18.56 -3.40 -35.03
CA VAL A 221 -17.27 -2.68 -34.95
C VAL A 221 -17.40 -1.33 -35.67
N THR A 222 -16.95 -0.25 -35.02
CA THR A 222 -16.99 1.12 -35.57
C THR A 222 -15.63 1.60 -36.06
N GLY A 223 -14.55 1.07 -35.48
CA GLY A 223 -13.19 1.40 -35.88
C GLY A 223 -12.18 0.48 -35.20
N VAL A 224 -11.08 0.22 -35.90
CA VAL A 224 -9.95 -0.57 -35.44
C VAL A 224 -8.70 0.29 -35.60
N ALA A 225 -7.89 0.37 -34.54
CA ALA A 225 -6.55 0.97 -34.61
C ALA A 225 -5.53 -0.13 -34.30
N ALA A 226 -4.66 -0.43 -35.26
CA ALA A 226 -3.61 -1.43 -35.13
C ALA A 226 -2.25 -0.76 -34.89
N PHE A 227 -1.54 -1.24 -33.87
CA PHE A 227 -0.17 -0.86 -33.54
C PHE A 227 0.70 -2.10 -33.75
N THR A 228 1.55 -2.09 -34.78
CA THR A 228 2.41 -3.22 -35.16
C THR A 228 3.85 -2.91 -34.77
N GLY A 229 4.48 -3.78 -33.99
CA GLY A 229 5.84 -3.57 -33.47
C GLY A 229 5.89 -2.81 -32.14
N GLU A 230 4.75 -2.29 -31.67
CA GLU A 230 4.61 -1.55 -30.42
C GLU A 230 3.20 -1.68 -29.85
N SER A 231 3.03 -1.29 -28.59
CA SER A 231 1.73 -1.21 -27.93
C SER A 231 1.05 0.14 -28.24
N ALA A 232 -0.27 0.18 -28.14
CA ALA A 232 -0.99 1.45 -28.15
C ALA A 232 -0.50 2.36 -27.01
N PRO A 233 -0.46 3.69 -27.20
CA PRO A 233 -0.27 4.63 -26.11
C PRO A 233 -1.29 4.39 -25.01
N ARG A 234 -0.94 4.71 -23.75
CA ARG A 234 -1.83 4.50 -22.61
C ARG A 234 -3.16 5.23 -22.82
N PHE A 235 -4.21 4.45 -23.09
CA PHE A 235 -5.58 4.94 -23.35
C PHE A 235 -6.55 4.64 -22.20
N TYR A 236 -6.14 3.77 -21.27
CA TYR A 236 -6.94 3.37 -20.11
C TYR A 236 -6.05 3.22 -18.87
N TYR A 237 -6.57 3.56 -17.69
CA TYR A 237 -5.75 3.78 -16.49
C TYR A 237 -5.07 2.50 -15.97
N ASN A 238 -5.62 1.31 -16.20
CA ASN A 238 -5.04 0.06 -15.74
C ASN A 238 -4.51 -0.85 -16.85
N VAL A 239 -4.34 -0.29 -18.06
CA VAL A 239 -3.68 -0.97 -19.18
C VAL A 239 -2.28 -0.39 -19.32
N ASP A 240 -1.29 -1.19 -18.95
CA ASP A 240 0.12 -0.84 -19.12
C ASP A 240 0.57 -1.18 -20.55
N PRO A 241 1.22 -0.24 -21.27
CA PRO A 241 1.78 -0.51 -22.60
C PRO A 241 2.92 -1.54 -22.55
N GLU A 242 2.95 -2.47 -23.49
CA GLU A 242 4.08 -3.37 -23.70
C GLU A 242 5.27 -2.65 -24.36
N PHE A 243 6.48 -3.16 -24.13
CA PHE A 243 7.68 -2.61 -24.77
C PHE A 243 7.68 -2.89 -26.29
N PRO A 244 8.22 -1.99 -27.12
CA PRO A 244 8.32 -2.20 -28.55
C PRO A 244 9.08 -3.49 -28.89
N ALA A 245 8.45 -4.36 -29.68
CA ALA A 245 8.98 -5.65 -30.10
C ALA A 245 8.42 -6.03 -31.47
N THR A 246 9.28 -6.50 -32.39
CA THR A 246 8.92 -6.79 -33.79
C THR A 246 7.88 -7.90 -33.96
N ASN A 247 7.77 -8.79 -32.97
CA ASN A 247 6.83 -9.90 -32.92
C ASN A 247 5.52 -9.57 -32.19
N PHE A 248 5.36 -8.34 -31.69
CA PHE A 248 4.17 -7.93 -30.95
C PHE A 248 3.31 -6.96 -31.77
N ALA A 249 1.99 -7.07 -31.61
CA ALA A 249 1.05 -6.07 -32.07
C ALA A 249 -0.15 -5.96 -31.12
N GLN A 250 -0.74 -4.78 -31.05
CA GLN A 250 -1.96 -4.52 -30.30
C GLN A 250 -3.00 -3.84 -31.19
N LEU A 251 -4.23 -4.36 -31.18
CA LEU A 251 -5.36 -3.74 -31.83
C LEU A 251 -6.32 -3.19 -30.78
N LEU A 252 -6.68 -1.92 -30.89
CA LEU A 252 -7.74 -1.28 -30.13
C LEU A 252 -9.02 -1.29 -30.98
N VAL A 253 -10.06 -1.97 -30.50
CA VAL A 253 -11.32 -2.15 -31.24
C VAL A 253 -12.43 -1.36 -30.56
N ASN A 254 -13.05 -0.47 -31.31
CA ASN A 254 -14.23 0.29 -30.89
C ASN A 254 -15.50 -0.40 -31.42
N THR A 255 -16.54 -0.45 -30.59
CA THR A 255 -17.84 -1.06 -30.91
C THR A 255 -18.97 -0.03 -30.77
N ARG A 256 -20.15 -0.33 -31.31
CA ARG A 256 -21.32 0.56 -31.23
C ARG A 256 -21.98 0.55 -29.85
N GLU A 257 -22.10 -0.61 -29.22
CA GLU A 257 -22.88 -0.82 -28.00
C GLU A 257 -22.13 -1.73 -27.02
N GLN A 258 -22.10 -1.35 -25.73
CA GLN A 258 -21.38 -2.06 -24.68
C GLN A 258 -21.88 -3.50 -24.41
N PRO A 259 -23.19 -3.80 -24.35
CA PRO A 259 -23.66 -5.16 -24.09
C PRO A 259 -23.27 -6.13 -25.21
N ALA A 260 -23.32 -5.64 -26.45
CA ALA A 260 -22.91 -6.41 -27.63
C ALA A 260 -21.40 -6.63 -27.71
N THR A 261 -20.59 -5.80 -27.02
CA THR A 261 -19.13 -5.96 -26.94
C THR A 261 -18.75 -7.26 -26.24
N ALA A 262 -19.39 -7.61 -25.12
CA ALA A 262 -19.05 -8.82 -24.37
C ALA A 262 -19.32 -10.10 -25.19
N ASP A 263 -20.47 -10.16 -25.86
CA ASP A 263 -20.82 -11.27 -26.76
C ASP A 263 -19.89 -11.37 -27.97
N LEU A 264 -19.46 -10.21 -28.50
CA LEU A 264 -18.50 -10.16 -29.60
C LEU A 264 -17.13 -10.67 -29.15
N ILE A 265 -16.61 -10.22 -28.00
CA ILE A 265 -15.34 -10.70 -27.43
C ILE A 265 -15.35 -12.21 -27.32
N TYR A 266 -16.43 -12.80 -26.81
CA TYR A 266 -16.58 -14.23 -26.66
C TYR A 266 -16.50 -14.99 -28.00
N ARG A 267 -17.19 -14.50 -29.03
CA ARG A 267 -17.11 -15.09 -30.37
C ARG A 267 -15.71 -14.96 -30.95
N LEU A 268 -15.10 -13.78 -30.82
CA LEU A 268 -13.77 -13.48 -31.35
C LEU A 268 -12.66 -14.31 -30.69
N ARG A 269 -12.77 -14.60 -29.38
CA ARG A 269 -11.82 -15.50 -28.69
C ARG A 269 -11.71 -16.87 -29.36
N LYS A 270 -12.79 -17.37 -29.97
CA LYS A 270 -12.78 -18.67 -30.68
C LYS A 270 -12.32 -18.55 -32.14
N VAL A 271 -12.57 -17.41 -32.78
CA VAL A 271 -12.35 -17.22 -34.23
C VAL A 271 -10.96 -16.66 -34.52
N LEU A 272 -10.52 -15.63 -33.81
CA LEU A 272 -9.26 -14.93 -34.12
C LEU A 272 -8.02 -15.83 -34.04
N PRO A 273 -7.86 -16.74 -33.05
CA PRO A 273 -6.73 -17.68 -33.03
C PRO A 273 -6.70 -18.64 -34.24
N ARG A 274 -7.84 -18.90 -34.89
CA ARG A 274 -7.90 -19.74 -36.11
C ARG A 274 -7.49 -18.99 -37.38
N LEU A 275 -7.58 -17.66 -37.37
CA LEU A 275 -7.20 -16.79 -38.49
C LEU A 275 -5.69 -16.48 -38.52
N ALA A 276 -5.03 -16.55 -37.36
CA ALA A 276 -3.60 -16.41 -37.21
C ALA A 276 -3.05 -17.54 -36.32
N PRO A 277 -3.05 -18.80 -36.79
CA PRO A 277 -2.54 -19.94 -36.01
C PRO A 277 -1.05 -19.82 -35.68
N GLU A 278 -0.29 -19.03 -36.43
CA GLU A 278 1.12 -18.74 -36.16
C GLU A 278 1.34 -17.74 -35.01
N ALA A 279 0.29 -17.12 -34.49
CA ALA A 279 0.38 -16.09 -33.46
C ALA A 279 -0.48 -16.44 -32.23
N ARG A 280 -0.01 -16.06 -31.05
CA ARG A 280 -0.80 -16.08 -29.82
C ARG A 280 -1.70 -14.86 -29.80
N VAL A 281 -2.99 -15.07 -30.08
CA VAL A 281 -4.00 -14.01 -30.08
C VAL A 281 -4.78 -14.03 -28.77
N LEU A 282 -4.75 -12.91 -28.04
CA LEU A 282 -5.44 -12.74 -26.77
C LEU A 282 -6.42 -11.57 -26.85
N VAL A 283 -7.70 -11.90 -26.80
CA VAL A 283 -8.80 -10.90 -26.77
C VAL A 283 -9.13 -10.59 -25.32
N ARG A 284 -8.76 -9.38 -24.88
CA ARG A 284 -8.94 -8.92 -23.51
C ARG A 284 -10.04 -7.87 -23.42
N GLU A 285 -10.93 -8.09 -22.47
CA GLU A 285 -11.85 -7.04 -22.03
C GLU A 285 -11.09 -6.07 -21.12
N LEU A 286 -11.51 -4.81 -21.10
CA LEU A 286 -10.99 -3.86 -20.12
C LEU A 286 -11.59 -4.21 -18.76
N GLU A 287 -10.81 -4.17 -17.71
CA GLU A 287 -11.25 -4.48 -16.34
C GLU A 287 -11.16 -3.24 -15.46
N GLN A 288 -11.73 -3.28 -14.26
CA GLN A 288 -11.53 -2.24 -13.25
C GLN A 288 -10.52 -2.70 -12.19
N GLY A 289 -9.89 -1.75 -11.49
CA GLY A 289 -8.98 -2.02 -10.37
C GLY A 289 -7.51 -1.93 -10.75
N LYS A 290 -6.65 -2.52 -9.89
CA LYS A 290 -5.19 -2.48 -10.08
C LYS A 290 -4.78 -3.21 -11.37
N PRO A 291 -3.77 -2.69 -12.10
CA PRO A 291 -3.23 -3.36 -13.27
C PRO A 291 -2.79 -4.79 -12.94
N MET A 292 -3.18 -5.75 -13.78
CA MET A 292 -2.73 -7.14 -13.70
C MET A 292 -2.52 -7.71 -15.11
N ALA A 293 -1.57 -8.65 -15.24
CA ALA A 293 -1.27 -9.26 -16.52
C ALA A 293 -2.35 -10.28 -16.89
N ALA A 294 -2.72 -11.14 -15.93
CA ALA A 294 -3.82 -12.09 -16.06
C ALA A 294 -4.62 -12.22 -14.75
N PRO A 295 -5.91 -12.61 -14.82
CA PRO A 295 -6.72 -12.86 -13.63
C PRO A 295 -6.12 -13.91 -12.69
N LEU A 296 -5.44 -14.91 -13.25
CA LEU A 296 -4.74 -15.97 -12.53
C LEU A 296 -3.25 -15.89 -12.80
N GLU A 297 -2.43 -15.78 -11.76
CA GLU A 297 -0.98 -15.80 -11.89
C GLU A 297 -0.34 -16.74 -10.86
N ILE A 298 0.52 -17.65 -11.32
CA ILE A 298 1.33 -18.53 -10.47
C ILE A 298 2.80 -18.21 -10.75
N ARG A 299 3.52 -17.71 -9.75
CA ARG A 299 4.88 -17.20 -9.90
C ARG A 299 5.87 -18.13 -9.21
N PHE A 300 6.88 -18.56 -9.96
CA PHE A 300 8.04 -19.27 -9.44
C PHE A 300 9.24 -18.35 -9.45
N ILE A 301 9.88 -18.16 -8.31
CA ILE A 301 11.04 -17.26 -8.13
C ILE A 301 12.25 -18.11 -7.80
N GLY A 302 13.34 -17.98 -8.56
CA GLY A 302 14.57 -18.75 -8.37
C GLY A 302 15.65 -18.46 -9.41
N GLU A 303 16.89 -18.84 -9.13
CA GLU A 303 18.05 -18.51 -10.00
C GLU A 303 18.22 -19.47 -11.19
N ASP A 304 17.86 -20.75 -11.03
CA ASP A 304 18.01 -21.77 -12.07
C ASP A 304 16.86 -21.69 -13.09
N LEU A 305 17.17 -21.19 -14.28
CA LEU A 305 16.25 -21.05 -15.42
C LEU A 305 15.67 -22.39 -15.87
N GLY A 306 16.47 -23.46 -15.87
CA GLY A 306 16.00 -24.78 -16.30
C GLY A 306 14.96 -25.34 -15.33
N ALA A 307 15.16 -25.14 -14.03
CA ALA A 307 14.17 -25.48 -13.01
C ALA A 307 12.92 -24.59 -13.10
N LEU A 308 13.06 -23.28 -13.34
CA LEU A 308 11.92 -22.38 -13.56
C LEU A 308 11.04 -22.85 -14.71
N VAL A 309 11.61 -23.16 -15.87
CA VAL A 309 10.86 -23.63 -17.05
C VAL A 309 10.14 -24.95 -16.75
N ARG A 310 10.80 -25.91 -16.09
CA ARG A 310 10.16 -27.19 -15.70
C ARG A 310 8.99 -27.00 -14.72
N LEU A 311 9.16 -26.14 -13.72
CA LEU A 311 8.11 -25.83 -12.74
C LEU A 311 6.95 -25.08 -13.39
N GLY A 312 7.25 -24.10 -14.25
CA GLY A 312 6.27 -23.35 -15.04
C GLY A 312 5.43 -24.26 -15.93
N GLU A 313 6.05 -25.16 -16.68
CA GLU A 313 5.36 -26.14 -17.53
C GLU A 313 4.53 -27.16 -16.74
N SER A 314 4.98 -27.50 -15.52
CA SER A 314 4.22 -28.38 -14.63
C SER A 314 2.97 -27.67 -14.11
N ALA A 315 3.10 -26.41 -13.67
CA ALA A 315 1.98 -25.60 -13.23
C ALA A 315 1.01 -25.27 -14.37
N ARG A 316 1.50 -24.98 -15.59
CA ARG A 316 0.67 -24.79 -16.79
C ARG A 316 -0.19 -26.01 -17.07
N ARG A 317 0.39 -27.21 -17.04
CA ARG A 317 -0.36 -28.47 -17.21
C ARG A 317 -1.38 -28.72 -16.10
N ILE A 318 -1.06 -28.40 -14.85
CA ILE A 318 -2.02 -28.49 -13.74
C ILE A 318 -3.20 -27.55 -13.97
N LEU A 319 -2.94 -26.32 -14.40
CA LEU A 319 -3.97 -25.35 -14.73
C LEU A 319 -4.89 -25.83 -15.88
N GLU A 320 -4.32 -26.38 -16.95
CA GLU A 320 -5.09 -26.92 -18.08
C GLU A 320 -5.94 -28.14 -17.69
N THR A 321 -5.42 -29.01 -16.81
CA THR A 321 -6.12 -30.23 -16.36
C THR A 321 -7.19 -29.98 -15.29
N THR A 322 -7.06 -28.91 -14.49
CA THR A 322 -8.04 -28.54 -13.44
C THR A 322 -9.42 -28.22 -14.04
N GLY A 323 -9.46 -27.86 -15.32
CA GLY A 323 -10.68 -27.53 -16.06
C GLY A 323 -11.19 -26.11 -15.73
N GLY A 324 -11.76 -25.45 -16.74
CA GLY A 324 -12.27 -24.08 -16.60
C GLY A 324 -11.33 -22.98 -17.04
N ILE A 325 -10.11 -23.28 -17.51
CA ILE A 325 -9.19 -22.32 -18.14
C ILE A 325 -9.34 -22.35 -19.67
N GLU A 326 -9.34 -21.17 -20.29
CA GLU A 326 -9.35 -21.00 -21.74
C GLU A 326 -7.92 -20.98 -22.29
N TYR A 327 -7.04 -20.19 -21.66
CA TYR A 327 -5.63 -20.06 -22.02
C TYR A 327 -4.76 -20.14 -20.78
N ALA A 328 -3.69 -20.94 -20.83
CA ALA A 328 -2.61 -20.93 -19.85
C ALA A 328 -1.28 -20.83 -20.59
N PHE A 329 -0.44 -19.87 -20.23
CA PHE A 329 0.88 -19.69 -20.85
C PHE A 329 1.87 -19.03 -19.88
N THR A 330 3.13 -18.99 -20.27
CA THR A 330 4.21 -18.40 -19.45
C THR A 330 4.65 -17.04 -20.00
N ASP A 331 5.14 -16.18 -19.12
CA ASP A 331 5.73 -14.87 -19.47
C ASP A 331 7.15 -14.97 -20.09
N PHE A 332 7.77 -16.15 -20.04
CA PHE A 332 9.02 -16.47 -20.72
C PHE A 332 8.87 -16.67 -22.23
N HIS A 333 7.62 -16.75 -22.73
CA HIS A 333 7.29 -16.99 -24.14
C HIS A 333 7.91 -18.30 -24.67
N GLU A 334 7.77 -18.54 -25.98
CA GLU A 334 8.37 -19.69 -26.66
C GLU A 334 9.91 -19.59 -26.66
N GLU A 335 10.59 -20.72 -26.56
CA GLU A 335 12.04 -20.77 -26.73
C GLU A 335 12.41 -20.40 -28.17
N ILE A 336 13.50 -19.64 -28.34
CA ILE A 336 14.08 -19.33 -29.64
C ILE A 336 15.23 -20.26 -29.95
N TYR A 337 15.38 -20.58 -31.23
CA TYR A 337 16.53 -21.30 -31.72
C TYR A 337 17.67 -20.31 -31.97
N GLY A 338 18.68 -20.37 -31.12
CA GLY A 338 19.86 -19.52 -31.19
C GLY A 338 21.14 -20.33 -31.42
N ALA A 339 22.26 -19.63 -31.52
CA ALA A 339 23.58 -20.23 -31.62
C ALA A 339 24.54 -19.61 -30.61
N ASP A 340 25.12 -20.44 -29.74
CA ASP A 340 26.15 -20.00 -28.81
C ASP A 340 27.52 -20.05 -29.48
N VAL A 341 28.27 -18.95 -29.34
CA VAL A 341 29.64 -18.85 -29.81
C VAL A 341 30.57 -19.27 -28.66
N ASN A 342 30.88 -20.56 -28.58
CA ASN A 342 31.78 -21.11 -27.58
C ASN A 342 33.23 -20.86 -27.96
N ILE A 343 33.79 -19.77 -27.44
CA ILE A 343 35.16 -19.34 -27.73
C ILE A 343 36.17 -20.31 -27.10
N ARG A 344 37.09 -20.82 -27.92
CA ARG A 344 38.29 -21.53 -27.47
C ARG A 344 39.33 -20.50 -27.05
N HIS A 345 39.20 -20.04 -25.80
CA HIS A 345 39.98 -18.94 -25.24
C HIS A 345 41.49 -19.10 -25.44
N GLU A 346 42.03 -20.32 -25.29
CA GLU A 346 43.45 -20.59 -25.51
C GLU A 346 43.90 -20.31 -26.95
N VAL A 347 43.09 -20.68 -27.94
CA VAL A 347 43.39 -20.50 -29.37
C VAL A 347 43.16 -19.05 -29.77
N ALA A 348 42.04 -18.45 -29.35
CA ALA A 348 41.72 -17.05 -29.59
C ALA A 348 42.84 -16.12 -29.06
N ASN A 349 43.32 -16.36 -27.83
CA ASN A 349 44.39 -15.58 -27.22
C ASN A 349 45.72 -15.70 -27.96
N ARG A 350 46.06 -16.88 -28.51
CA ARG A 350 47.28 -17.07 -29.34
C ARG A 350 47.25 -16.22 -30.62
N TYR A 351 46.06 -16.02 -31.20
CA TYR A 351 45.86 -15.13 -32.33
C TYR A 351 45.66 -13.66 -31.93
N GLY A 352 45.74 -13.33 -30.63
CA GLY A 352 45.52 -11.97 -30.14
C GLY A 352 44.07 -11.50 -30.21
N LEU A 353 43.11 -12.43 -30.22
CA LEU A 353 41.67 -12.16 -30.23
C LEU A 353 41.10 -12.33 -28.83
N SER A 354 40.53 -11.26 -28.27
CA SER A 354 39.78 -11.30 -27.01
C SER A 354 38.31 -11.60 -27.25
N ALA A 355 37.61 -12.15 -26.25
CA ALA A 355 36.16 -12.37 -26.34
C ALA A 355 35.39 -11.10 -26.71
N ALA A 356 35.76 -9.95 -26.12
CA ALA A 356 35.17 -8.66 -26.47
C ALA A 356 35.41 -8.26 -27.93
N SER A 357 36.60 -8.49 -28.47
CA SER A 357 36.90 -8.20 -29.89
C SER A 357 36.13 -9.10 -30.85
N ILE A 358 35.95 -10.37 -30.49
CA ILE A 358 35.16 -11.34 -31.26
C ILE A 358 33.69 -10.91 -31.25
N SER A 359 33.13 -10.63 -30.07
CA SER A 359 31.75 -10.18 -29.94
C SER A 359 31.48 -8.87 -30.67
N LEU A 360 32.39 -7.89 -30.60
CA LEU A 360 32.22 -6.62 -31.31
C LEU A 360 32.26 -6.79 -32.84
N GLN A 361 33.16 -7.63 -33.35
CA GLN A 361 33.25 -7.91 -34.80
C GLN A 361 32.03 -8.68 -35.31
N LEU A 362 31.51 -9.63 -34.54
CA LEU A 362 30.27 -10.34 -34.88
C LEU A 362 29.05 -9.42 -34.78
N ALA A 363 28.91 -8.66 -33.70
CA ALA A 363 27.82 -7.69 -33.56
C ALA A 363 27.85 -6.64 -34.67
N GLY A 364 29.02 -6.08 -34.96
CA GLY A 364 29.20 -5.13 -36.06
C GLY A 364 28.95 -5.74 -37.42
N GLY A 365 29.39 -6.98 -37.66
CA GLY A 365 29.19 -7.65 -38.93
C GLY A 365 27.74 -8.01 -39.23
N PHE A 366 27.00 -8.53 -38.25
CA PHE A 366 25.67 -9.12 -38.46
C PHE A 366 24.53 -8.16 -38.08
N SER A 367 24.57 -7.58 -36.87
CA SER A 367 23.56 -6.64 -36.37
C SER A 367 23.79 -5.19 -36.83
N GLY A 368 25.06 -4.86 -37.11
CA GLY A 368 25.50 -3.53 -37.50
C GLY A 368 26.03 -2.71 -36.33
N LEU A 369 27.16 -2.05 -36.55
CA LEU A 369 27.78 -1.14 -35.59
C LEU A 369 27.37 0.29 -35.93
N PRO A 370 26.66 1.03 -35.06
CA PRO A 370 26.35 2.44 -35.30
C PRO A 370 27.66 3.24 -35.31
N VAL A 371 27.97 3.88 -36.44
CA VAL A 371 29.20 4.66 -36.66
C VAL A 371 28.95 6.16 -36.59
N SER A 372 27.74 6.59 -36.93
CA SER A 372 27.34 8.00 -36.87
C SER A 372 25.82 8.11 -36.85
N THR A 373 25.31 9.30 -36.59
CA THR A 373 23.90 9.65 -36.73
C THR A 373 23.79 10.73 -37.79
N PHE A 374 23.01 10.45 -38.82
CA PHE A 374 22.64 11.41 -39.84
C PHE A 374 21.37 12.15 -39.38
N TRP A 375 21.40 13.47 -39.34
CA TRP A 375 20.26 14.27 -38.92
C TRP A 375 19.48 14.76 -40.15
N GLU A 376 18.24 14.32 -40.27
CA GLU A 376 17.31 14.79 -41.29
C GLU A 376 16.29 15.73 -40.64
N GLY A 377 16.65 17.02 -40.54
CA GLY A 377 15.94 17.98 -39.70
C GLY A 377 16.07 17.61 -38.22
N ASP A 378 14.94 17.38 -37.55
CA ASP A 378 14.89 16.97 -36.14
C ASP A 378 14.88 15.44 -35.94
N ARG A 379 14.99 14.64 -37.02
CA ARG A 379 15.06 13.17 -36.95
C ARG A 379 16.49 12.66 -36.95
N ASP A 380 16.82 11.82 -35.97
CA ASP A 380 18.09 11.10 -35.90
C ASP A 380 18.02 9.76 -36.63
N VAL A 381 18.78 9.64 -37.72
CA VAL A 381 18.87 8.43 -38.53
C VAL A 381 20.23 7.76 -38.27
N PRO A 382 20.27 6.58 -37.61
CA PRO A 382 21.54 5.92 -37.32
C PRO A 382 22.19 5.37 -38.60
N VAL A 383 23.44 5.74 -38.84
CA VAL A 383 24.30 5.18 -39.88
C VAL A 383 25.06 4.00 -39.28
N VAL A 384 24.81 2.79 -39.80
CA VAL A 384 25.40 1.54 -39.29
C VAL A 384 26.36 0.92 -40.30
N LEU A 385 27.50 0.41 -39.81
CA LEU A 385 28.44 -0.41 -40.56
C LEU A 385 28.13 -1.89 -40.34
N ARG A 386 27.91 -2.66 -41.40
CA ARG A 386 27.62 -4.10 -41.35
C ARG A 386 28.12 -4.83 -42.58
N LEU A 387 28.20 -6.16 -42.53
CA LEU A 387 28.54 -6.99 -43.68
C LEU A 387 27.49 -6.87 -44.79
N GLU A 388 27.92 -7.12 -46.03
CA GLU A 388 27.02 -7.28 -47.16
C GLU A 388 25.97 -8.36 -46.88
N GLU A 389 24.77 -8.19 -47.42
CA GLU A 389 23.63 -9.04 -47.06
C GLU A 389 23.84 -10.52 -47.40
N ASN A 390 24.56 -10.80 -48.49
CA ASN A 390 24.94 -12.15 -48.92
C ASN A 390 25.94 -12.86 -48.00
N ARG A 391 26.55 -12.18 -47.02
CA ARG A 391 27.51 -12.74 -46.05
C ARG A 391 27.01 -12.67 -44.60
N ARG A 392 25.70 -12.49 -44.41
CA ARG A 392 25.07 -12.41 -43.09
C ARG A 392 23.65 -12.99 -43.05
N ARG A 393 23.30 -13.85 -44.00
CA ARG A 393 21.96 -14.43 -44.13
C ARG A 393 21.83 -15.72 -43.35
N ASP A 394 22.85 -16.56 -43.43
CA ASP A 394 22.76 -17.95 -42.99
C ASP A 394 23.66 -18.25 -41.80
N PHE A 395 23.38 -19.34 -41.11
CA PHE A 395 24.21 -19.82 -40.00
C PHE A 395 25.67 -20.09 -40.42
N ASP A 396 25.84 -20.60 -41.64
CA ASP A 396 27.16 -20.88 -42.22
C ASP A 396 27.98 -19.59 -42.42
N ASP A 397 27.32 -18.45 -42.69
CA ASP A 397 27.99 -17.15 -42.79
C ASP A 397 28.61 -16.73 -41.45
N VAL A 398 27.93 -17.04 -40.33
CA VAL A 398 28.47 -16.79 -38.98
C VAL A 398 29.69 -17.66 -38.75
N GLN A 399 29.65 -18.95 -39.11
CA GLN A 399 30.78 -19.86 -38.96
C GLN A 399 31.97 -19.50 -39.86
N ALA A 400 31.70 -19.00 -41.06
CA ALA A 400 32.68 -18.50 -42.03
C ALA A 400 33.13 -17.05 -41.75
N ALA A 401 32.56 -16.40 -40.73
CA ALA A 401 32.89 -15.02 -40.38
C ALA A 401 34.38 -14.89 -40.11
N THR A 402 34.99 -13.89 -40.74
CA THR A 402 36.43 -13.68 -40.67
C THR A 402 36.73 -12.61 -39.64
N LEU A 403 37.48 -12.97 -38.61
CA LEU A 403 37.89 -12.09 -37.53
C LEU A 403 39.28 -11.53 -37.81
N VAL A 404 39.46 -10.25 -37.59
CA VAL A 404 40.76 -9.59 -37.75
C VAL A 404 41.37 -9.35 -36.38
N SER A 405 42.60 -9.86 -36.19
CA SER A 405 43.38 -9.61 -34.98
C SER A 405 43.93 -8.19 -35.01
N ALA A 406 43.55 -7.37 -34.02
CA ALA A 406 44.07 -6.01 -33.90
C ALA A 406 45.58 -5.97 -33.59
N LEU A 407 46.13 -7.04 -33.01
CA LEU A 407 47.54 -7.13 -32.62
C LEU A 407 48.46 -7.59 -33.76
N SER A 408 47.99 -8.55 -34.56
CA SER A 408 48.82 -9.18 -35.60
C SER A 408 48.39 -8.82 -37.03
N GLY A 409 47.22 -8.20 -37.20
CA GLY A 409 46.59 -8.01 -38.52
C GLY A 409 46.13 -9.32 -39.17
N ALA A 410 46.33 -10.47 -38.52
CA ALA A 410 45.97 -11.76 -39.06
C ALA A 410 44.46 -11.92 -39.18
N SER A 411 44.05 -12.48 -40.31
CA SER A 411 42.65 -12.78 -40.64
C SER A 411 42.38 -14.24 -40.28
N VAL A 412 41.50 -14.47 -39.31
CA VAL A 412 41.25 -15.80 -38.73
C VAL A 412 39.76 -16.11 -38.83
N PRO A 413 39.37 -17.24 -39.45
CA PRO A 413 37.95 -17.62 -39.49
C PRO A 413 37.46 -17.96 -38.08
N LEU A 414 36.20 -17.60 -37.76
CA LEU A 414 35.59 -17.84 -36.46
C LEU A 414 35.66 -19.32 -36.07
N SER A 415 35.48 -20.22 -37.04
CA SER A 415 35.59 -21.68 -36.87
C SER A 415 36.94 -22.17 -36.35
N SER A 416 38.02 -21.37 -36.44
CA SER A 416 39.32 -21.72 -35.86
C SER A 416 39.44 -21.37 -34.38
N VAL A 417 38.70 -20.35 -33.91
CA VAL A 417 38.82 -19.79 -32.56
C VAL A 417 37.59 -19.98 -31.68
N ALA A 418 36.45 -20.36 -32.27
CA ALA A 418 35.22 -20.66 -31.57
C ALA A 418 34.53 -21.89 -32.20
N ARG A 419 33.58 -22.47 -31.47
CA ARG A 419 32.62 -23.46 -31.97
C ARG A 419 31.24 -22.84 -31.86
N LEU A 420 30.45 -22.88 -32.94
CA LEU A 420 29.02 -22.58 -32.84
C LEU A 420 28.28 -23.82 -32.35
N GLU A 421 27.47 -23.65 -31.31
CA GLU A 421 26.56 -24.66 -30.80
C GLU A 421 25.13 -24.15 -30.92
N PRO A 422 24.34 -24.71 -31.87
CA PRO A 422 22.94 -24.32 -31.98
C PRO A 422 22.13 -24.94 -30.83
N GLY A 423 21.20 -24.18 -30.27
CA GLY A 423 20.44 -24.61 -29.11
C GLY A 423 19.21 -23.74 -28.84
N TRP A 424 18.25 -24.32 -28.13
CA TRP A 424 17.06 -23.61 -27.66
C TRP A 424 17.40 -22.76 -26.44
N ARG A 425 16.91 -21.53 -26.44
CA ARG A 425 17.11 -20.55 -25.36
C ARG A 425 15.77 -19.87 -25.03
N PRO A 426 15.51 -19.53 -23.76
CA PRO A 426 14.37 -18.68 -23.43
C PRO A 426 14.46 -17.36 -24.21
N SER A 427 13.39 -16.97 -24.88
CA SER A 427 13.30 -15.70 -25.62
C SER A 427 13.31 -14.51 -24.67
N ARG A 428 12.60 -14.63 -23.55
CA ARG A 428 12.47 -13.58 -22.53
C ARG A 428 12.76 -14.14 -21.15
N ILE A 429 13.51 -13.39 -20.34
CA ILE A 429 13.71 -13.68 -18.91
C ILE A 429 13.05 -12.56 -18.10
N ALA A 430 11.89 -12.86 -17.53
CA ALA A 430 11.18 -11.93 -16.67
C ALA A 430 11.85 -11.83 -15.29
N HIS A 431 11.93 -10.60 -14.78
CA HIS A 431 12.45 -10.31 -13.45
C HIS A 431 11.41 -9.52 -12.66
N ARG A 432 11.23 -9.88 -11.39
CA ARG A 432 10.37 -9.17 -10.44
C ARG A 432 11.20 -8.79 -9.23
N ASN A 433 11.23 -7.49 -8.88
CA ASN A 433 12.08 -6.96 -7.80
C ASN A 433 13.56 -7.37 -7.93
N GLY A 434 14.07 -7.47 -9.16
CA GLY A 434 15.45 -7.89 -9.45
C GLY A 434 15.72 -9.39 -9.43
N LEU A 435 14.71 -10.24 -9.12
CA LEU A 435 14.84 -11.70 -9.10
C LEU A 435 14.18 -12.33 -10.33
N ARG A 436 14.84 -13.33 -10.93
CA ARG A 436 14.26 -14.14 -12.01
C ARG A 436 12.97 -14.79 -11.54
N THR A 437 11.90 -14.52 -12.26
CA THR A 437 10.56 -14.98 -11.90
C THR A 437 9.87 -15.46 -13.16
N LEU A 438 9.43 -16.71 -13.18
CA LEU A 438 8.57 -17.22 -14.23
C LEU A 438 7.12 -17.19 -13.73
N THR A 439 6.27 -16.50 -14.47
CA THR A 439 4.84 -16.38 -14.18
C THR A 439 4.04 -17.22 -15.16
N VAL A 440 3.24 -18.14 -14.64
CA VAL A 440 2.20 -18.83 -15.40
C VAL A 440 0.93 -18.00 -15.31
N LEU A 441 0.49 -17.51 -16.46
CA LEU A 441 -0.67 -16.65 -16.66
C LEU A 441 -1.86 -17.51 -17.11
N GLY A 442 -3.00 -17.37 -16.46
CA GLY A 442 -4.21 -18.11 -16.75
C GLY A 442 -5.42 -17.21 -16.97
N TYR A 443 -6.18 -17.49 -18.03
CA TYR A 443 -7.46 -16.84 -18.32
C TYR A 443 -8.61 -17.84 -18.15
N PRO A 444 -9.60 -17.54 -17.29
CA PRO A 444 -10.75 -18.41 -17.10
C PRO A 444 -11.63 -18.46 -18.36
N ARG A 445 -12.28 -19.61 -18.58
CA ARG A 445 -13.37 -19.75 -19.54
C ARG A 445 -14.60 -18.97 -19.05
N GLU A 446 -15.46 -18.65 -19.99
CA GLU A 446 -16.76 -18.04 -19.74
C GLU A 446 -17.52 -18.74 -18.60
N GLY A 447 -18.12 -17.94 -17.71
CA GLY A 447 -18.92 -18.41 -16.58
C GLY A 447 -18.12 -19.03 -15.43
N ARG A 448 -16.79 -19.08 -15.51
CA ARG A 448 -15.90 -19.54 -14.42
C ARG A 448 -15.14 -18.36 -13.81
N LEU A 449 -14.98 -18.41 -12.49
CA LEU A 449 -14.25 -17.40 -11.73
C LEU A 449 -12.79 -17.83 -11.56
N ALA A 450 -11.85 -16.88 -11.66
CA ALA A 450 -10.43 -17.15 -11.44
C ALA A 450 -10.17 -17.68 -10.01
N SER A 451 -10.91 -17.18 -9.02
CA SER A 451 -10.87 -17.62 -7.62
C SER A 451 -11.26 -19.09 -7.44
N GLU A 452 -12.29 -19.57 -8.15
CA GLU A 452 -12.74 -20.97 -8.12
C GLU A 452 -11.68 -21.91 -8.71
N ILE A 453 -11.09 -21.52 -9.84
CA ILE A 453 -10.07 -22.30 -10.55
C ILE A 453 -8.79 -22.37 -9.71
N LEU A 454 -8.35 -21.23 -9.15
CA LEU A 454 -7.18 -21.18 -8.28
C LEU A 454 -7.36 -22.09 -7.07
N ALA A 455 -8.54 -22.04 -6.42
CA ALA A 455 -8.83 -22.86 -5.25
C ALA A 455 -8.74 -24.37 -5.54
N ARG A 456 -9.09 -24.80 -6.76
CA ARG A 456 -8.96 -26.20 -7.20
C ARG A 456 -7.55 -26.58 -7.62
N ALA A 457 -6.83 -25.68 -8.31
CA ALA A 457 -5.48 -25.94 -8.80
C ALA A 457 -4.41 -25.87 -7.70
N ARG A 458 -4.62 -25.01 -6.70
CA ARG A 458 -3.66 -24.69 -5.64
C ARG A 458 -3.08 -25.92 -4.91
N PRO A 459 -3.88 -26.90 -4.45
CA PRO A 459 -3.33 -28.07 -3.76
C PRO A 459 -2.36 -28.88 -4.64
N ALA A 460 -2.65 -29.00 -5.94
CA ALA A 460 -1.78 -29.71 -6.87
C ALA A 460 -0.49 -28.93 -7.16
N VAL A 461 -0.56 -27.60 -7.28
CA VAL A 461 0.61 -26.74 -7.50
C VAL A 461 1.52 -26.73 -6.25
N GLU A 462 0.95 -26.65 -5.05
CA GLU A 462 1.72 -26.70 -3.79
C GLU A 462 2.36 -28.07 -3.52
N SER A 463 1.88 -29.13 -4.17
CA SER A 463 2.46 -30.47 -4.08
C SER A 463 3.70 -30.67 -4.98
N LEU A 464 4.04 -29.70 -5.85
CA LEU A 464 5.21 -29.78 -6.71
C LEU A 464 6.50 -29.72 -5.86
N PRO A 465 7.51 -30.59 -6.14
CA PRO A 465 8.77 -30.56 -5.42
C PRO A 465 9.58 -29.31 -5.79
N LEU A 466 9.61 -28.32 -4.91
CA LEU A 466 10.39 -27.08 -5.08
C LEU A 466 11.86 -27.32 -4.69
N PRO A 467 12.83 -27.09 -5.60
CA PRO A 467 14.25 -27.14 -5.26
C PRO A 467 14.64 -26.09 -4.21
N ALA A 468 15.73 -26.32 -3.47
CA ALA A 468 16.21 -25.37 -2.48
C ALA A 468 16.51 -24.00 -3.12
N GLY A 469 16.01 -22.92 -2.51
CA GLY A 469 16.15 -21.55 -3.03
C GLY A 469 15.02 -21.06 -3.93
N PHE A 470 14.01 -21.89 -4.22
CA PHE A 470 12.82 -21.49 -4.97
C PHE A 470 11.68 -21.04 -4.05
N ARG A 471 10.90 -20.06 -4.50
CA ARG A 471 9.68 -19.58 -3.83
C ARG A 471 8.50 -19.60 -4.79
N LEU A 472 7.33 -19.92 -4.26
CA LEU A 472 6.05 -19.94 -4.97
C LEU A 472 5.18 -18.80 -4.44
N GLU A 473 4.69 -17.94 -5.33
CA GLU A 473 3.77 -16.85 -5.02
C GLU A 473 2.56 -16.88 -5.97
N TYR A 474 1.41 -16.40 -5.49
CA TYR A 474 0.20 -16.27 -6.28
C TYR A 474 -0.09 -14.80 -6.56
N GLY A 475 -0.45 -14.48 -7.81
CA GLY A 475 -0.73 -13.12 -8.28
C GLY A 475 -2.13 -12.98 -8.87
N GLY A 476 -2.31 -11.98 -9.74
CA GLY A 476 -3.58 -11.68 -10.40
C GLY A 476 -4.66 -11.17 -9.44
N GLU A 477 -5.91 -11.56 -9.66
CA GLU A 477 -7.07 -11.14 -8.85
C GLU A 477 -6.88 -11.47 -7.37
N LYS A 478 -6.21 -12.58 -7.04
CA LYS A 478 -6.03 -13.01 -5.66
C LYS A 478 -5.15 -12.03 -4.85
N GLN A 479 -4.06 -11.56 -5.45
CA GLN A 479 -3.19 -10.56 -4.83
C GLN A 479 -3.93 -9.22 -4.67
N ASN A 480 -4.62 -8.78 -5.73
CA ASN A 480 -5.41 -7.54 -5.70
C ASN A 480 -6.52 -7.60 -4.63
N GLN A 481 -7.17 -8.76 -4.48
CA GLN A 481 -8.16 -9.01 -3.44
C GLN A 481 -7.53 -8.87 -2.05
N GLU A 482 -6.42 -9.57 -1.77
CA GLU A 482 -5.80 -9.57 -0.43
C GLU A 482 -5.31 -8.18 0.00
N GLU A 483 -4.66 -7.45 -0.90
CA GLU A 483 -4.16 -6.10 -0.63
C GLU A 483 -5.31 -5.12 -0.36
N THR A 484 -6.31 -5.06 -1.25
CA THR A 484 -7.39 -4.07 -1.10
C THR A 484 -8.35 -4.43 0.05
N PHE A 485 -8.69 -5.71 0.27
CA PHE A 485 -9.51 -6.09 1.43
C PHE A 485 -8.80 -5.81 2.77
N ALA A 486 -7.48 -5.88 2.83
CA ALA A 486 -6.74 -5.49 4.03
C ALA A 486 -6.97 -4.01 4.36
N GLU A 487 -6.85 -3.12 3.37
CA GLU A 487 -7.15 -1.69 3.52
C GLU A 487 -8.62 -1.44 3.88
N MET A 488 -9.57 -2.11 3.21
CA MET A 488 -11.00 -1.94 3.47
C MET A 488 -11.43 -2.37 4.89
N LYS A 489 -10.77 -3.38 5.46
CA LYS A 489 -11.00 -3.77 6.86
C LYS A 489 -10.55 -2.67 7.83
N VAL A 490 -9.45 -1.99 7.53
CA VAL A 490 -8.99 -0.82 8.30
C VAL A 490 -10.00 0.32 8.18
N VAL A 491 -10.47 0.62 6.96
CA VAL A 491 -11.51 1.62 6.70
C VAL A 491 -12.77 1.35 7.52
N LEU A 492 -13.29 0.12 7.48
CA LEU A 492 -14.46 -0.27 8.26
C LEU A 492 -14.23 -0.10 9.78
N ALA A 493 -13.06 -0.48 10.28
CA ALA A 493 -12.73 -0.32 11.70
C ALA A 493 -12.70 1.16 12.11
N VAL A 494 -12.09 2.02 11.29
CA VAL A 494 -12.06 3.48 11.51
C VAL A 494 -13.47 4.06 11.48
N SER A 495 -14.31 3.67 10.51
CA SER A 495 -15.72 4.09 10.44
C SER A 495 -16.50 3.71 11.71
N ILE A 496 -16.34 2.48 12.21
CA ILE A 496 -17.00 2.01 13.43
C ILE A 496 -16.56 2.84 14.65
N VAL A 497 -15.26 3.13 14.77
CA VAL A 497 -14.73 3.96 15.87
C VAL A 497 -15.25 5.40 15.77
N LEU A 498 -15.27 5.99 14.58
CA LEU A 498 -15.77 7.35 14.39
C LEU A 498 -17.26 7.46 14.69
N ILE A 499 -18.06 6.49 14.23
CA ILE A 499 -19.48 6.37 14.58
C ILE A 499 -19.64 6.25 16.10
N PHE A 500 -18.86 5.38 16.76
CA PHE A 500 -18.89 5.23 18.21
C PHE A 500 -18.62 6.57 18.94
N LEU A 501 -17.61 7.33 18.52
CA LEU A 501 -17.26 8.62 19.13
C LEU A 501 -18.38 9.66 18.96
N ILE A 502 -18.99 9.75 17.78
CA ILE A 502 -20.11 10.67 17.52
C ILE A 502 -21.31 10.30 18.40
N LEU A 503 -21.64 9.01 18.47
CA LEU A 503 -22.74 8.51 19.32
C LEU A 503 -22.45 8.72 20.81
N LEU A 504 -21.20 8.56 21.24
CA LEU A 504 -20.79 8.79 22.63
C LEU A 504 -20.96 10.24 23.04
N PHE A 505 -20.68 11.17 22.12
CA PHE A 505 -20.92 12.59 22.34
C PHE A 505 -22.42 12.90 22.48
N GLN A 506 -23.26 12.24 21.66
CA GLN A 506 -24.73 12.38 21.71
C GLN A 506 -25.33 11.85 23.02
N PHE A 507 -25.16 10.56 23.30
CA PHE A 507 -25.88 9.88 24.37
C PHE A 507 -25.19 9.96 25.73
N ARG A 508 -23.89 10.31 25.76
CA ARG A 508 -23.06 10.34 26.98
C ARG A 508 -23.12 9.04 27.81
N SER A 509 -23.51 7.93 27.18
CA SER A 509 -23.72 6.62 27.80
C SER A 509 -23.26 5.52 26.86
N ALA A 510 -22.19 4.80 27.24
CA ALA A 510 -21.63 3.72 26.43
C ALA A 510 -22.65 2.58 26.17
N ALA A 511 -23.57 2.36 27.10
CA ALA A 511 -24.64 1.36 26.94
C ALA A 511 -25.61 1.73 25.82
N GLN A 512 -26.05 2.99 25.78
CA GLN A 512 -26.96 3.49 24.74
C GLN A 512 -26.27 3.55 23.37
N VAL A 513 -24.99 3.93 23.33
CA VAL A 513 -24.16 3.86 22.12
C VAL A 513 -24.11 2.44 21.56
N LEU A 514 -23.85 1.45 22.41
CA LEU A 514 -23.75 0.05 21.97
C LEU A 514 -25.11 -0.47 21.47
N ILE A 515 -26.22 -0.07 22.08
CA ILE A 515 -27.57 -0.39 21.61
C ILE A 515 -27.79 0.13 20.19
N VAL A 516 -27.40 1.38 19.93
CA VAL A 516 -27.51 1.99 18.59
C VAL A 516 -26.59 1.29 17.60
N MET A 517 -25.33 1.02 17.96
CA MET A 517 -24.38 0.33 17.08
C MET A 517 -24.77 -1.10 16.74
N MET A 518 -25.57 -1.77 17.59
CA MET A 518 -26.09 -3.11 17.31
C MET A 518 -27.00 -3.13 16.06
N SER A 519 -27.50 -1.98 15.62
CA SER A 519 -28.23 -1.86 14.35
C SER A 519 -27.36 -2.13 13.11
N ILE A 520 -26.03 -1.92 13.18
CA ILE A 520 -25.11 -2.17 12.05
C ILE A 520 -25.04 -3.68 11.71
N PRO A 521 -24.73 -4.60 12.65
CA PRO A 521 -24.79 -6.04 12.36
C PRO A 521 -26.18 -6.53 11.94
N LEU A 522 -27.25 -5.92 12.44
CA LEU A 522 -28.63 -6.28 12.08
C LEU A 522 -28.98 -5.94 10.63
N ALA A 523 -28.22 -5.07 9.98
CA ALA A 523 -28.38 -4.74 8.57
C ALA A 523 -27.75 -5.78 7.63
N PHE A 524 -26.79 -6.57 8.12
CA PHE A 524 -26.04 -7.55 7.31
C PHE A 524 -26.93 -8.63 6.67
N PRO A 525 -27.95 -9.22 7.34
CA PRO A 525 -28.88 -10.12 6.69
C PRO A 525 -29.61 -9.52 5.49
N GLY A 526 -29.96 -8.23 5.56
CA GLY A 526 -30.61 -7.53 4.45
C GLY A 526 -29.66 -7.30 3.28
N ALA A 527 -28.40 -6.98 3.56
CA ALA A 527 -27.37 -6.83 2.54
C ALA A 527 -27.16 -8.13 1.74
N VAL A 528 -27.04 -9.27 2.44
CA VAL A 528 -26.84 -10.59 1.82
C VAL A 528 -28.08 -11.00 1.01
N LEU A 529 -29.28 -10.81 1.57
CA LEU A 529 -30.52 -11.06 0.84
C LEU A 529 -30.63 -10.21 -0.43
N GLY A 530 -30.14 -8.96 -0.37
CA GLY A 530 -30.11 -8.06 -1.52
C GLY A 530 -29.27 -8.58 -2.67
N LEU A 531 -28.07 -9.08 -2.38
CA LEU A 531 -27.21 -9.71 -3.38
C LEU A 531 -27.82 -11.00 -3.94
N LEU A 532 -28.44 -11.83 -3.09
CA LEU A 532 -29.08 -13.08 -3.52
C LEU A 532 -30.28 -12.85 -4.43
N LEU A 533 -31.15 -11.88 -4.10
CA LEU A 533 -32.33 -11.56 -4.90
C LEU A 533 -31.98 -10.97 -6.26
N THR A 534 -30.88 -10.20 -6.32
CA THR A 534 -30.42 -9.55 -7.55
C THR A 534 -29.45 -10.39 -8.37
N GLY A 535 -28.95 -11.50 -7.81
CA GLY A 535 -27.94 -12.35 -8.45
C GLY A 535 -26.56 -11.69 -8.56
N ASN A 536 -26.32 -10.60 -7.81
CA ASN A 536 -25.07 -9.85 -7.86
C ASN A 536 -23.97 -10.54 -7.04
N PRO A 537 -22.70 -10.52 -7.52
CA PRO A 537 -21.59 -11.06 -6.76
C PRO A 537 -21.21 -10.16 -5.57
N PHE A 538 -20.55 -10.75 -4.59
CA PHE A 538 -19.87 -9.99 -3.55
C PHE A 538 -18.59 -9.36 -4.14
N SER A 539 -18.70 -8.08 -4.48
CA SER A 539 -17.65 -7.27 -5.10
C SER A 539 -17.11 -6.19 -4.16
N PHE A 540 -16.06 -5.49 -4.60
CA PHE A 540 -15.55 -4.30 -3.93
C PHE A 540 -16.66 -3.27 -3.64
N THR A 541 -17.53 -3.00 -4.62
CA THR A 541 -18.63 -2.03 -4.45
C THR A 541 -19.76 -2.54 -3.56
N ALA A 542 -20.00 -3.85 -3.52
CA ALA A 542 -20.93 -4.45 -2.54
C ALA A 542 -20.43 -4.24 -1.09
N PHE A 543 -19.12 -4.38 -0.87
CA PHE A 543 -18.51 -4.12 0.44
C PHE A 543 -18.58 -2.64 0.82
N LEU A 544 -18.35 -1.72 -0.13
CA LEU A 544 -18.59 -0.30 0.09
C LEU A 544 -20.05 -0.05 0.52
N GLY A 545 -21.00 -0.70 -0.15
CA GLY A 545 -22.42 -0.62 0.19
C GLY A 545 -22.74 -1.11 1.59
N LEU A 546 -22.04 -2.14 2.07
CA LEU A 546 -22.17 -2.63 3.43
C LEU A 546 -21.66 -1.62 4.47
N ILE A 547 -20.52 -0.97 4.21
CA ILE A 547 -20.00 0.11 5.06
C ILE A 547 -21.01 1.26 5.10
N SER A 548 -21.47 1.71 3.92
CA SER A 548 -22.45 2.78 3.76
C SER A 548 -23.75 2.49 4.49
N LEU A 549 -24.26 1.26 4.37
CA LEU A 549 -25.46 0.80 5.04
C LEU A 549 -25.34 0.94 6.56
N GLY A 550 -24.16 0.68 7.14
CA GLY A 550 -23.92 0.85 8.57
C GLY A 550 -24.20 2.27 9.07
N GLY A 551 -23.71 3.30 8.37
CA GLY A 551 -23.96 4.69 8.75
C GLY A 551 -25.43 5.10 8.64
N VAL A 552 -26.10 4.67 7.57
CA VAL A 552 -27.50 5.03 7.30
C VAL A 552 -28.46 4.35 8.28
N VAL A 553 -28.20 3.10 8.67
CA VAL A 553 -29.07 2.38 9.61
C VAL A 553 -28.95 2.95 11.03
N VAL A 554 -27.76 3.43 11.41
CA VAL A 554 -27.52 4.06 12.72
C VAL A 554 -28.42 5.27 12.95
N ARG A 555 -28.66 6.09 11.92
CA ARG A 555 -29.59 7.24 12.00
C ARG A 555 -30.96 6.88 12.56
N ASN A 556 -31.58 5.83 12.00
CA ASN A 556 -32.91 5.40 12.43
C ASN A 556 -32.91 4.93 13.89
N ALA A 557 -31.80 4.31 14.34
CA ALA A 557 -31.63 3.90 15.72
C ALA A 557 -31.38 5.09 16.68
N ILE A 558 -30.64 6.13 16.26
CA ILE A 558 -30.42 7.35 17.06
C ILE A 558 -31.77 8.00 17.41
N ILE A 559 -32.58 8.27 16.38
CA ILE A 559 -33.86 8.96 16.49
C ILE A 559 -34.85 8.17 17.38
N LEU A 560 -34.80 6.84 17.31
CA LEU A 560 -35.60 5.96 18.14
C LEU A 560 -35.17 6.03 19.61
N VAL A 561 -33.87 5.88 19.91
CA VAL A 561 -33.35 5.88 21.29
C VAL A 561 -33.51 7.24 21.97
N GLU A 562 -33.31 8.34 21.23
CA GLU A 562 -33.54 9.70 21.75
C GLU A 562 -35.00 9.88 22.20
N TYR A 563 -35.95 9.41 21.40
CA TYR A 563 -37.37 9.49 21.74
C TYR A 563 -37.71 8.65 23.00
N ILE A 564 -37.07 7.49 23.16
CA ILE A 564 -37.21 6.68 24.39
C ILE A 564 -36.72 7.47 25.59
N ASN A 565 -35.57 8.14 25.48
CA ASN A 565 -35.00 8.96 26.55
C ASN A 565 -35.90 10.16 26.88
N GLU A 566 -36.45 10.85 25.89
CA GLU A 566 -37.38 11.97 26.07
C GLU A 566 -38.65 11.54 26.84
N ARG A 567 -39.26 10.40 26.45
CA ARG A 567 -40.44 9.86 27.15
C ARG A 567 -40.11 9.38 28.57
N ARG A 568 -38.91 8.87 28.81
CA ARG A 568 -38.44 8.54 30.18
C ARG A 568 -38.21 9.80 31.02
N ALA A 569 -37.69 10.87 30.44
CA ALA A 569 -37.56 12.16 31.13
C ALA A 569 -38.94 12.74 31.52
N ALA A 570 -39.98 12.44 30.74
CA ALA A 570 -41.38 12.75 31.05
C ALA A 570 -42.03 11.84 32.12
N GLY A 571 -41.27 10.90 32.72
CA GLY A 571 -41.73 10.05 33.84
C GLY A 571 -42.41 8.73 33.45
N ILE A 572 -42.39 8.34 32.17
CA ILE A 572 -43.03 7.11 31.68
C ILE A 572 -42.14 5.88 31.94
N GLY A 573 -42.75 4.74 32.27
CA GLY A 573 -42.04 3.49 32.51
C GLY A 573 -41.21 3.03 31.31
N ILE A 574 -40.03 2.41 31.56
CA ILE A 574 -39.05 2.04 30.51
C ILE A 574 -39.66 1.23 29.36
N GLN A 575 -40.56 0.29 29.67
CA GLN A 575 -41.19 -0.58 28.68
C GLN A 575 -42.23 0.15 27.85
N GLU A 576 -43.07 0.95 28.50
CA GLU A 576 -44.11 1.75 27.85
C GLU A 576 -43.48 2.82 26.96
N ALA A 577 -42.45 3.53 27.46
CA ALA A 577 -41.69 4.50 26.69
C ALA A 577 -41.04 3.88 25.44
N ALA A 578 -40.49 2.66 25.56
CA ALA A 578 -39.86 1.96 24.44
C ALA A 578 -40.87 1.46 23.38
N MET A 579 -42.05 1.01 23.80
CA MET A 579 -43.12 0.62 22.87
C MET A 579 -43.73 1.83 22.15
N GLU A 580 -44.06 2.88 22.91
CA GLU A 580 -44.63 4.12 22.37
C GLU A 580 -43.67 4.80 21.39
N ALA A 581 -42.36 4.80 21.69
CA ALA A 581 -41.34 5.33 20.78
C ALA A 581 -41.33 4.61 19.44
N GLY A 582 -41.38 3.28 19.46
CA GLY A 582 -41.39 2.46 18.24
C GLY A 582 -42.62 2.71 17.38
N GLU A 583 -43.80 2.81 18.00
CA GLU A 583 -45.07 3.02 17.29
C GLU A 583 -45.14 4.39 16.61
N ARG A 584 -44.67 5.42 17.31
CA ARG A 584 -44.64 6.78 16.78
C ARG A 584 -43.58 6.95 15.68
N ARG A 585 -42.43 6.28 15.80
CA ARG A 585 -41.33 6.39 14.84
C ARG A 585 -41.47 5.47 13.61
N LEU A 586 -42.35 4.46 13.63
CA LEU A 586 -42.55 3.55 12.50
C LEU A 586 -42.87 4.28 11.18
N ARG A 587 -43.81 5.23 11.21
CA ARG A 587 -44.28 5.95 10.02
C ARG A 587 -43.16 6.80 9.39
N PRO A 588 -42.46 7.66 10.14
CA PRO A 588 -41.35 8.43 9.58
C PRO A 588 -40.20 7.53 9.10
N ILE A 589 -39.78 6.54 9.89
CA ILE A 589 -38.68 5.63 9.54
C ILE A 589 -38.99 4.81 8.29
N PHE A 590 -40.25 4.40 8.09
CA PHE A 590 -40.66 3.71 6.87
C PHE A 590 -40.56 4.59 5.63
N LEU A 591 -41.03 5.84 5.71
CA LEU A 591 -40.98 6.77 4.58
C LEU A 591 -39.54 7.08 4.15
N THR A 592 -38.65 7.30 5.13
CA THR A 592 -37.24 7.62 4.85
C THR A 592 -36.49 6.42 4.28
N THR A 593 -36.71 5.23 4.86
CA THR A 593 -36.15 3.97 4.37
C THR A 593 -36.65 3.63 2.96
N ALA A 594 -37.94 3.83 2.69
CA ALA A 594 -38.52 3.61 1.36
C ALA A 594 -37.97 4.60 0.33
N ALA A 595 -37.85 5.89 0.67
CA ALA A 595 -37.26 6.89 -0.21
C ALA A 595 -35.80 6.56 -0.55
N ALA A 596 -35.00 6.14 0.43
CA ALA A 596 -33.63 5.70 0.24
C ALA A 596 -33.53 4.46 -0.68
N ALA A 597 -34.37 3.45 -0.45
CA ALA A 597 -34.40 2.25 -1.28
C ALA A 597 -34.84 2.55 -2.72
N VAL A 598 -35.90 3.35 -2.90
CA VAL A 598 -36.38 3.76 -4.24
C VAL A 598 -35.34 4.61 -4.96
N GLY A 599 -34.62 5.50 -4.25
CA GLY A 599 -33.59 6.36 -4.83
C GLY A 599 -32.47 5.60 -5.54
N VAL A 600 -32.06 4.44 -5.01
CA VAL A 600 -31.01 3.59 -5.60
C VAL A 600 -31.54 2.46 -6.48
N THR A 601 -32.86 2.23 -6.51
CA THR A 601 -33.50 1.18 -7.33
C THR A 601 -33.19 1.31 -8.83
N PRO A 602 -33.15 2.52 -9.45
CA PRO A 602 -32.74 2.66 -10.85
C PRO A 602 -31.35 2.08 -11.15
N MET A 603 -30.42 2.13 -10.19
CA MET A 603 -29.08 1.54 -10.35
C MET A 603 -29.13 0.01 -10.37
N ILE A 604 -30.04 -0.60 -9.60
CA ILE A 604 -30.27 -2.06 -9.64
C ILE A 604 -30.84 -2.45 -11.00
N LEU A 605 -31.86 -1.72 -11.47
CA LEU A 605 -32.52 -1.97 -12.75
C LEU A 605 -31.62 -1.72 -13.97
N SER A 606 -30.62 -0.83 -13.84
CA SER A 606 -29.64 -0.57 -14.89
C SER A 606 -28.80 -1.80 -15.24
N GLY A 607 -28.71 -2.79 -14.34
CA GLY A 607 -27.86 -3.96 -14.53
C GLY A 607 -26.37 -3.67 -14.52
N SER A 608 -25.94 -2.46 -14.12
CA SER A 608 -24.52 -2.11 -14.12
C SER A 608 -23.72 -3.03 -13.19
N THR A 609 -22.72 -3.68 -13.74
CA THR A 609 -21.82 -4.63 -13.08
C THR A 609 -21.05 -4.01 -11.92
N LEU A 610 -20.80 -2.69 -11.97
CA LEU A 610 -20.09 -1.96 -10.92
C LEU A 610 -21.05 -1.44 -9.83
N TRP A 611 -22.21 -0.90 -10.22
CA TRP A 611 -23.08 -0.13 -9.30
C TRP A 611 -24.29 -0.89 -8.78
N SER A 612 -24.79 -1.90 -9.53
CA SER A 612 -25.91 -2.73 -9.08
C SER A 612 -25.63 -3.45 -7.76
N PRO A 613 -24.42 -4.02 -7.51
CA PRO A 613 -24.12 -4.65 -6.21
C PRO A 613 -24.19 -3.67 -5.02
N LEU A 614 -23.66 -2.45 -5.19
CA LEU A 614 -23.72 -1.38 -4.19
C LEU A 614 -25.18 -1.04 -3.85
N ALA A 615 -25.98 -0.76 -4.88
CA ALA A 615 -27.37 -0.35 -4.73
C ALA A 615 -28.25 -1.46 -4.14
N SER A 616 -27.99 -2.72 -4.51
CA SER A 616 -28.73 -3.89 -4.01
C SER A 616 -28.56 -4.08 -2.51
N VAL A 617 -27.32 -3.93 -2.03
CA VAL A 617 -27.00 -3.98 -0.60
C VAL A 617 -27.71 -2.86 0.16
N ILE A 618 -27.71 -1.64 -0.38
CA ILE A 618 -28.33 -0.49 0.29
C ILE A 618 -29.86 -0.60 0.29
N ALA A 619 -30.51 -0.86 -0.86
CA ALA A 619 -31.96 -0.86 -0.96
C ALA A 619 -32.61 -1.93 -0.07
N ILE A 620 -32.18 -3.18 -0.25
CA ILE A 620 -32.78 -4.33 0.45
C ILE A 620 -32.25 -4.41 1.89
N GLY A 621 -31.00 -4.00 2.10
CA GLY A 621 -30.40 -3.83 3.42
C GLY A 621 -31.19 -2.86 4.29
N LEU A 622 -31.50 -1.66 3.78
CA LEU A 622 -32.26 -0.65 4.53
C LEU A 622 -33.67 -1.14 4.86
N LEU A 623 -34.40 -1.66 3.86
CA LEU A 623 -35.76 -2.18 4.05
C LEU A 623 -35.82 -3.27 5.13
N LEU A 624 -34.91 -4.24 5.10
CA LEU A 624 -34.92 -5.33 6.07
C LEU A 624 -34.39 -4.89 7.45
N SER A 625 -33.36 -4.04 7.48
CA SER A 625 -32.77 -3.51 8.71
C SER A 625 -33.75 -2.65 9.50
N MET A 626 -34.70 -1.98 8.83
CA MET A 626 -35.78 -1.21 9.44
C MET A 626 -36.59 -2.08 10.41
N PHE A 627 -37.06 -3.23 9.94
CA PHE A 627 -37.87 -4.15 10.74
C PHE A 627 -37.06 -4.72 11.91
N PHE A 628 -35.81 -5.13 11.68
CA PHE A 628 -34.95 -5.64 12.75
C PHE A 628 -34.64 -4.57 13.80
N THR A 629 -34.31 -3.35 13.38
CA THR A 629 -33.95 -2.26 14.29
C THR A 629 -35.14 -1.83 15.15
N LEU A 630 -36.33 -1.65 14.55
CA LEU A 630 -37.55 -1.25 15.27
C LEU A 630 -38.06 -2.32 16.26
N LEU A 631 -37.72 -3.59 16.08
CA LEU A 631 -38.05 -4.66 17.03
C LEU A 631 -36.96 -4.88 18.07
N VAL A 632 -35.70 -4.96 17.65
CA VAL A 632 -34.59 -5.40 18.50
C VAL A 632 -34.06 -4.26 19.36
N ALA A 633 -33.96 -3.04 18.85
CA ALA A 633 -33.40 -1.91 19.61
C ALA A 633 -34.21 -1.56 20.88
N PRO A 634 -35.57 -1.48 20.85
CA PRO A 634 -36.36 -1.24 22.06
C PRO A 634 -36.23 -2.37 23.10
N VAL A 635 -36.21 -3.62 22.65
CA VAL A 635 -36.04 -4.80 23.52
C VAL A 635 -34.66 -4.77 24.18
N LEU A 636 -33.62 -4.49 23.41
CA LEU A 636 -32.25 -4.39 23.90
C LEU A 636 -32.10 -3.24 24.92
N TYR A 637 -32.69 -2.08 24.62
CA TYR A 637 -32.72 -0.93 25.55
C TYR A 637 -33.33 -1.32 26.90
N VAL A 638 -34.51 -1.95 26.91
CA VAL A 638 -35.16 -2.39 28.15
C VAL A 638 -34.33 -3.43 28.91
N VAL A 639 -33.68 -4.37 28.22
CA VAL A 639 -32.88 -5.42 28.88
C VAL A 639 -31.64 -4.85 29.56
N VAL A 640 -30.96 -3.91 28.90
CA VAL A 640 -29.72 -3.30 29.40
C VAL A 640 -30.01 -2.32 30.54
N GLU A 641 -30.95 -1.40 30.36
CA GLU A 641 -31.29 -0.37 31.36
C GLU A 641 -31.95 -0.95 32.62
N ARG A 642 -32.75 -2.02 32.50
CA ARG A 642 -33.38 -2.67 33.66
C ARG A 642 -32.37 -3.32 34.62
N ARG A 643 -31.16 -3.64 34.16
CA ARG A 643 -30.08 -4.23 34.98
C ARG A 643 -29.23 -3.18 35.73
N SER A 644 -29.36 -1.90 35.42
CA SER A 644 -28.50 -0.82 35.95
C SER A 644 -28.78 -0.43 37.43
N HIS A 645 -29.83 -0.96 38.07
CA HIS A 645 -30.15 -0.69 39.50
C HIS A 645 -29.61 -1.75 40.49
N ALA A 646 -28.94 -2.80 40.02
CA ALA A 646 -28.13 -3.67 40.87
C ALA A 646 -26.66 -3.41 40.52
N THR A 647 -25.81 -3.25 41.54
CA THR A 647 -24.36 -3.00 41.44
C THR A 647 -23.72 -3.67 40.22
N PRO A 648 -22.91 -2.95 39.43
CA PRO A 648 -22.48 -3.45 38.13
C PRO A 648 -21.46 -4.58 38.33
N SER A 649 -21.89 -5.81 38.10
CA SER A 649 -20.97 -6.96 38.00
C SER A 649 -20.24 -6.91 36.66
N SER A 650 -18.93 -6.76 36.72
CA SER A 650 -17.94 -6.62 35.64
C SER A 650 -17.87 -7.77 34.61
N GLY A 651 -18.81 -8.71 34.62
CA GLY A 651 -18.76 -9.95 33.82
C GLY A 651 -19.24 -9.81 32.37
N ALA A 652 -20.18 -8.92 32.07
CA ALA A 652 -20.68 -8.74 30.70
C ALA A 652 -19.72 -7.90 29.83
N LEU A 653 -18.91 -7.02 30.46
CA LEU A 653 -17.87 -6.24 29.79
C LEU A 653 -16.71 -7.13 29.32
N LEU A 654 -16.31 -8.12 30.12
CA LEU A 654 -15.09 -8.91 29.87
C LEU A 654 -15.22 -9.84 28.65
N LEU A 655 -16.42 -10.37 28.37
CA LEU A 655 -16.62 -11.36 27.31
C LEU A 655 -16.64 -10.74 25.89
N CYS A 656 -17.02 -9.46 25.76
CA CYS A 656 -16.94 -8.74 24.49
C CYS A 656 -15.59 -8.01 24.30
N LEU A 657 -14.94 -7.60 25.39
CA LEU A 657 -13.59 -7.00 25.35
C LEU A 657 -12.49 -8.01 24.96
N LEU A 658 -12.67 -9.30 25.26
CA LEU A 658 -11.71 -10.35 24.88
C LEU A 658 -11.71 -10.71 23.39
N VAL A 659 -12.72 -10.28 22.63
CA VAL A 659 -12.76 -10.47 21.16
C VAL A 659 -12.19 -9.25 20.40
N LEU A 660 -11.91 -8.14 21.09
CA LEU A 660 -11.53 -6.85 20.46
C LEU A 660 -10.24 -6.23 20.99
N ALA A 661 -9.43 -6.96 21.76
CA ALA A 661 -8.15 -6.47 22.25
C ALA A 661 -7.04 -6.58 21.17
N VAL A 662 -7.00 -5.60 20.26
CA VAL A 662 -5.73 -5.07 19.74
C VAL A 662 -5.48 -3.77 20.50
N PRO A 663 -4.30 -3.54 21.09
CA PRO A 663 -4.07 -2.39 21.95
C PRO A 663 -4.12 -1.10 21.14
N GLN A 664 -4.85 -0.09 21.65
CA GLN A 664 -4.84 1.29 21.13
C GLN A 664 -4.54 2.27 22.29
N PRO A 665 -3.73 3.32 22.04
CA PRO A 665 -3.26 4.25 23.04
C PRO A 665 -4.34 5.32 23.38
N LEU A 666 -4.50 5.64 24.68
CA LEU A 666 -5.29 6.78 25.12
C LEU A 666 -4.68 8.09 24.60
N SER A 667 -5.47 8.89 23.87
CA SER A 667 -5.10 10.27 23.54
C SER A 667 -5.55 11.22 24.64
N ALA A 668 -4.58 11.64 25.45
CA ALA A 668 -4.66 12.86 26.25
C ALA A 668 -4.71 14.08 25.33
N GLN A 669 -5.31 15.19 25.80
CA GLN A 669 -5.31 16.46 25.08
C GLN A 669 -3.88 16.85 24.65
N PRO A 670 -3.64 17.15 23.37
CA PRO A 670 -2.29 17.42 22.89
C PRO A 670 -1.83 18.78 23.41
N ALA A 671 -0.74 18.76 24.19
CA ALA A 671 0.08 19.95 24.39
C ALA A 671 0.55 20.47 23.01
N PRO A 672 0.66 21.80 22.81
CA PRO A 672 1.19 22.36 21.57
C PRO A 672 2.62 21.83 21.33
N LEU A 673 2.86 21.35 20.12
CA LEU A 673 4.13 20.78 19.71
C LEU A 673 5.08 21.92 19.34
N SER A 674 6.09 22.14 20.17
CA SER A 674 7.21 23.01 19.81
C SER A 674 8.18 22.30 18.89
N LEU A 675 8.97 23.07 18.12
CA LEU A 675 9.99 22.51 17.23
C LEU A 675 10.96 21.59 18.00
N ASP A 676 11.41 22.01 19.18
CA ASP A 676 12.34 21.22 19.99
C ASP A 676 11.73 19.90 20.46
N GLN A 677 10.45 19.90 20.82
CA GLN A 677 9.72 18.69 21.16
C GLN A 677 9.59 17.76 19.95
N ALA A 678 9.28 18.30 18.76
CA ALA A 678 9.20 17.52 17.53
C ALA A 678 10.55 16.85 17.20
N LEU A 679 11.65 17.59 17.33
CA LEU A 679 13.00 17.06 17.10
C LEU A 679 13.38 16.00 18.15
N GLU A 680 13.00 16.17 19.41
CA GLU A 680 13.24 15.17 20.45
C GLU A 680 12.40 13.90 20.24
N MET A 681 11.13 14.05 19.86
CA MET A 681 10.27 12.93 19.49
C MET A 681 10.84 12.16 18.31
N ALA A 682 11.26 12.85 17.23
CA ALA A 682 11.94 12.24 16.10
C ALA A 682 13.18 11.46 16.54
N ARG A 683 14.06 12.04 17.38
CA ARG A 683 15.23 11.33 17.91
C ARG A 683 14.88 10.05 18.65
N ARG A 684 13.78 10.02 19.41
CA ARG A 684 13.43 8.88 20.27
C ARG A 684 12.60 7.82 19.54
N GLN A 685 11.64 8.25 18.74
CA GLN A 685 10.56 7.40 18.22
C GLN A 685 10.70 7.08 16.73
N ASN A 686 11.53 7.81 15.97
CA ASN A 686 11.70 7.55 14.54
C ASN A 686 12.27 6.14 14.28
N SER A 687 11.58 5.39 13.43
CA SER A 687 11.89 3.99 13.11
C SER A 687 13.25 3.83 12.44
N LEU A 688 13.63 4.74 11.54
CA LEU A 688 14.95 4.72 10.90
C LEU A 688 16.07 4.90 11.94
N LEU A 689 15.89 5.78 12.92
CA LEU A 689 16.86 5.99 13.99
C LEU A 689 16.93 4.80 14.97
N GLN A 690 15.82 4.11 15.21
CA GLN A 690 15.83 2.87 15.97
C GLN A 690 16.57 1.75 15.24
N ILE A 691 16.34 1.60 13.93
CA ILE A 691 17.04 0.62 13.08
C ILE A 691 18.54 0.91 13.07
N THR A 692 18.96 2.17 12.92
CA THR A 692 20.39 2.52 12.90
C THR A 692 21.04 2.30 14.27
N ARG A 693 20.35 2.58 15.39
CA ARG A 693 20.84 2.21 16.74
C ARG A 693 20.99 0.70 16.92
N LEU A 694 20.04 -0.09 16.42
CA LEU A 694 20.14 -1.55 16.45
C LEU A 694 21.30 -2.05 15.58
N LYS A 695 21.54 -1.43 14.42
CA LYS A 695 22.69 -1.71 13.56
C LYS A 695 24.01 -1.37 14.26
N VAL A 696 24.09 -0.23 14.96
CA VAL A 696 25.26 0.08 15.81
C VAL A 696 25.46 -1.01 16.86
N ARG A 697 24.39 -1.41 17.55
CA ARG A 697 24.46 -2.47 18.57
C ARG A 697 24.87 -3.82 17.99
N GLU A 698 24.38 -4.17 16.81
CA GLU A 698 24.80 -5.35 16.07
C GLU A 698 26.31 -5.31 15.79
N GLN A 699 26.83 -4.20 15.28
CA GLN A 699 28.26 -4.05 15.00
C GLN A 699 29.11 -4.02 16.28
N GLU A 700 28.62 -3.45 17.38
CA GLU A 700 29.26 -3.56 18.70
C GLU A 700 29.33 -5.02 19.19
N LEU A 701 28.25 -5.78 19.05
CA LEU A 701 28.22 -7.20 19.41
C LEU A 701 29.16 -8.01 18.51
N ARG A 702 29.25 -7.71 17.21
CA ARG A 702 30.23 -8.32 16.30
C ARG A 702 31.66 -7.98 16.68
N ARG A 703 31.94 -6.73 17.07
CA ARG A 703 33.24 -6.33 17.62
C ARG A 703 33.56 -7.13 18.89
N ASN A 704 32.60 -7.27 19.80
CA ASN A 704 32.79 -8.03 21.04
C ASN A 704 33.00 -9.52 20.77
N ALA A 705 32.27 -10.11 19.83
CA ALA A 705 32.44 -11.50 19.40
C ALA A 705 33.82 -11.72 18.74
N ALA A 706 34.27 -10.78 17.90
CA ALA A 706 35.60 -10.82 17.32
C ALA A 706 36.70 -10.70 18.39
N ALA A 707 36.49 -9.86 19.41
CA ALA A 707 37.40 -9.73 20.55
C ALA A 707 37.39 -10.98 21.45
N ALA A 708 36.26 -11.71 21.56
CA ALA A 708 36.17 -12.93 22.35
C ALA A 708 37.10 -14.05 21.84
N ASN A 709 37.40 -14.06 20.53
CA ASN A 709 38.34 -15.01 19.94
C ASN A 709 39.80 -14.80 20.37
N LEU A 710 40.12 -13.73 21.12
CA LEU A 710 41.43 -13.54 21.73
C LEU A 710 41.63 -14.46 22.95
N PHE A 711 40.55 -14.94 23.57
CA PHE A 711 40.60 -15.81 24.75
C PHE A 711 40.71 -17.30 24.37
N PRO A 712 41.23 -18.15 25.28
CA PRO A 712 41.32 -19.58 25.05
C PRO A 712 39.94 -20.24 24.98
N SER A 713 39.82 -21.28 24.14
CA SER A 713 38.57 -22.03 23.96
C SER A 713 38.57 -23.34 24.74
N LEU A 714 37.47 -23.64 25.45
CA LEU A 714 37.24 -24.91 26.16
C LEU A 714 36.12 -25.69 25.46
N LYS A 715 36.37 -26.94 25.08
CA LYS A 715 35.43 -27.80 24.35
C LYS A 715 35.30 -29.16 25.04
N ASN A 716 34.10 -29.74 25.02
CA ASN A 716 33.82 -31.10 25.49
C ASN A 716 33.20 -31.93 24.35
N GLN A 717 33.67 -33.15 24.16
CA GLN A 717 33.16 -34.09 23.16
C GLN A 717 33.02 -35.48 23.80
N GLY A 718 31.91 -36.18 23.57
CA GLY A 718 31.67 -37.52 24.09
C GLY A 718 31.15 -38.47 23.02
N ASP A 719 31.76 -39.65 22.92
CA ASP A 719 31.45 -40.70 21.96
C ASP A 719 31.13 -42.01 22.71
N PHE A 720 30.07 -42.71 22.29
CA PHE A 720 29.66 -43.99 22.89
C PHE A 720 29.50 -45.05 21.79
N LEU A 721 30.14 -46.20 21.97
CA LEU A 721 30.30 -47.26 20.98
C LEU A 721 29.87 -48.59 21.58
N TYR A 722 29.10 -49.38 20.81
CA TYR A 722 28.70 -50.74 21.18
C TYR A 722 29.29 -51.76 20.18
N ASN A 723 30.22 -52.59 20.63
CA ASN A 723 30.83 -53.65 19.85
C ASN A 723 29.93 -54.91 19.88
N THR A 724 29.48 -55.36 18.71
CA THR A 724 28.49 -56.45 18.58
C THR A 724 29.09 -57.86 18.70
N ARG A 725 30.40 -58.02 18.52
CA ARG A 725 31.12 -59.30 18.73
C ARG A 725 32.49 -59.05 19.36
N LEU A 726 32.84 -59.88 20.35
CA LEU A 726 34.20 -59.97 20.91
C LEU A 726 34.82 -61.29 20.41
N GLN A 727 36.08 -61.27 19.99
CA GLN A 727 36.84 -62.48 19.69
C GLN A 727 37.82 -62.74 20.83
N SER A 728 37.92 -63.98 21.33
CA SER A 728 39.00 -64.38 22.23
C SER A 728 40.20 -64.88 21.42
N ILE A 729 41.41 -64.52 21.86
CA ILE A 729 42.64 -65.05 21.28
C ILE A 729 42.99 -66.30 22.09
N SER A 730 42.82 -67.49 21.52
CA SER A 730 43.18 -68.78 22.14
C SER A 730 44.59 -69.21 21.72
N LEU A 731 45.48 -69.38 22.69
CA LEU A 731 46.82 -69.96 22.52
C LEU A 731 46.76 -71.46 22.86
N PRO A 732 46.91 -72.39 21.89
CA PRO A 732 46.80 -73.83 22.16
C PRO A 732 47.95 -74.38 23.03
N GLY A 733 47.67 -75.41 23.83
CA GLY A 733 48.66 -76.09 24.66
C GLY A 733 49.79 -76.70 23.81
N GLY A 734 51.04 -76.49 24.23
CA GLY A 734 52.24 -76.91 23.52
C GLY A 734 52.66 -76.02 22.35
N SER A 735 52.01 -74.87 22.13
CA SER A 735 52.34 -73.93 21.05
C SER A 735 53.78 -73.40 21.09
N PHE A 736 54.46 -73.49 22.24
CA PHE A 736 55.86 -73.08 22.40
C PHE A 736 56.83 -74.28 22.51
N GLY A 737 56.39 -75.50 22.20
CA GLY A 737 57.21 -76.71 22.18
C GLY A 737 57.23 -77.48 23.52
N ALA A 738 57.81 -78.69 23.50
CA ALA A 738 57.98 -79.52 24.69
C ALA A 738 59.45 -79.54 25.15
N PHE A 739 59.67 -79.18 26.42
CA PHE A 739 61.02 -79.10 27.00
C PHE A 739 61.30 -80.33 27.89
N PRO A 740 62.50 -80.95 27.84
CA PRO A 740 62.80 -82.15 28.63
C PRO A 740 62.67 -81.86 30.13
N GLY A 741 61.80 -82.59 30.83
CA GLY A 741 61.52 -82.44 32.26
C GLY A 741 60.24 -81.67 32.61
N PHE A 742 59.66 -80.87 31.71
CA PHE A 742 58.45 -80.05 31.97
C PHE A 742 57.28 -80.28 30.99
N GLY A 743 57.47 -81.03 29.90
CA GLY A 743 56.40 -81.32 28.92
C GLY A 743 56.08 -80.14 27.99
N PRO A 744 55.00 -80.22 27.18
CA PRO A 744 54.58 -79.15 26.27
C PRO A 744 54.14 -77.89 27.01
N PHE A 745 54.63 -76.71 26.59
CA PHE A 745 54.26 -75.42 27.16
C PHE A 745 53.49 -74.53 26.16
N PRO A 746 52.37 -73.90 26.56
CA PRO A 746 51.69 -74.05 27.84
C PRO A 746 51.05 -75.44 27.97
N PRO A 747 50.89 -75.99 29.18
CA PRO A 747 50.38 -77.35 29.35
C PRO A 747 48.90 -77.51 28.93
N SER A 748 48.18 -76.40 28.75
CA SER A 748 46.79 -76.36 28.26
C SER A 748 46.55 -75.07 27.46
N ASN A 749 45.43 -74.99 26.73
CA ASN A 749 45.07 -73.80 25.96
C ASN A 749 44.84 -72.60 26.90
N VAL A 750 45.37 -71.41 26.55
CA VAL A 750 45.18 -70.15 27.29
C VAL A 750 44.40 -69.17 26.42
N GLU A 751 43.22 -68.72 26.88
CA GLU A 751 42.43 -67.70 26.19
C GLU A 751 42.66 -66.29 26.77
N ILE A 752 42.85 -65.29 25.90
CA ILE A 752 42.99 -63.87 26.26
C ILE A 752 41.74 -63.10 25.78
N ALA A 753 41.01 -62.46 26.71
CA ALA A 753 39.78 -61.71 26.42
C ALA A 753 40.06 -60.27 25.93
N GLN A 754 39.32 -59.81 24.90
CA GLN A 754 39.53 -58.51 24.23
C GLN A 754 38.81 -57.27 24.86
N GLY A 755 38.10 -57.40 25.99
CA GLY A 755 37.44 -56.27 26.67
C GLY A 755 35.91 -56.34 26.65
N LEU A 756 35.23 -55.20 26.79
CA LEU A 756 33.76 -55.12 26.93
C LEU A 756 33.07 -54.68 25.62
N ASN A 757 31.82 -55.09 25.43
CA ASN A 757 30.98 -54.67 24.29
C ASN A 757 30.62 -53.17 24.30
N ARG A 758 30.87 -52.43 25.39
CA ARG A 758 30.48 -51.02 25.54
C ARG A 758 31.73 -50.19 25.77
N VAL A 759 32.01 -49.26 24.86
CA VAL A 759 33.13 -48.33 24.94
C VAL A 759 32.59 -46.91 25.01
N GLY A 760 33.00 -46.16 26.03
CA GLY A 760 32.69 -44.74 26.14
C GLY A 760 33.97 -43.92 26.11
N LEU A 761 33.96 -42.77 25.43
CA LEU A 761 35.06 -41.84 25.32
C LEU A 761 34.52 -40.42 25.59
N LEU A 762 35.11 -39.69 26.53
CA LEU A 762 34.79 -38.31 26.83
C LEU A 762 36.09 -37.51 26.82
N SER A 763 36.15 -36.44 26.02
CA SER A 763 37.32 -35.57 25.94
C SER A 763 36.98 -34.11 26.22
N THR A 764 37.79 -33.48 27.07
CA THR A 764 37.76 -32.05 27.41
C THR A 764 39.03 -31.39 26.89
N THR A 765 38.92 -30.44 25.95
CA THR A 765 40.06 -29.78 25.30
C THR A 765 40.05 -28.27 25.57
N LEU A 766 41.15 -27.75 26.12
CA LEU A 766 41.48 -26.32 26.21
C LEU A 766 42.50 -25.97 25.13
N ALA A 767 42.23 -25.00 24.25
CA ALA A 767 43.13 -24.63 23.16
C ALA A 767 43.27 -23.10 22.97
N GLN A 768 44.50 -22.63 22.77
CA GLN A 768 44.87 -21.25 22.46
C GLN A 768 45.66 -21.19 21.14
N PRO A 769 45.15 -20.52 20.10
CA PRO A 769 45.95 -20.22 18.93
C PRO A 769 46.91 -19.08 19.27
N VAL A 770 48.21 -19.25 19.03
CA VAL A 770 49.27 -18.31 19.43
C VAL A 770 49.57 -17.34 18.29
N THR A 771 49.90 -17.85 17.10
CA THR A 771 50.28 -17.00 15.95
C THR A 771 49.07 -16.34 15.27
N GLN A 772 47.89 -16.96 15.32
CA GLN A 772 46.67 -16.39 14.74
C GLN A 772 46.13 -15.18 15.51
N LEU A 773 46.65 -14.88 16.71
CA LEU A 773 46.25 -13.70 17.48
C LEU A 773 46.47 -12.40 16.70
N VAL A 774 47.50 -12.32 15.85
CA VAL A 774 47.76 -11.14 14.99
C VAL A 774 46.62 -10.93 14.00
N LYS A 775 46.14 -12.01 13.36
CA LYS A 775 44.99 -11.97 12.44
C LYS A 775 43.70 -11.67 13.18
N ILE A 776 43.47 -12.30 14.33
CA ILE A 776 42.29 -12.10 15.17
C ILE A 776 42.24 -10.64 15.66
N GLN A 777 43.37 -10.06 16.06
CA GLN A 777 43.47 -8.66 16.48
C GLN A 777 43.22 -7.69 15.31
N ALA A 778 43.78 -7.96 14.12
CA ALA A 778 43.48 -7.17 12.93
C ALA A 778 41.99 -7.25 12.53
N GLY A 779 41.38 -8.43 12.65
CA GLY A 779 39.94 -8.64 12.45
C GLY A 779 39.08 -7.91 13.48
N ALA A 780 39.47 -7.94 14.76
CA ALA A 780 38.79 -7.20 15.83
C ALA A 780 38.89 -5.68 15.63
N ASN A 781 40.04 -5.17 15.17
CA ASN A 781 40.22 -3.76 14.82
C ASN A 781 39.41 -3.36 13.58
N ALA A 782 39.30 -4.22 12.57
CA ALA A 782 38.44 -4.00 11.41
C ALA A 782 36.96 -3.94 11.81
N ALA A 783 36.51 -4.86 12.67
CA ALA A 783 35.17 -4.84 13.25
C ALA A 783 34.94 -3.58 14.11
N GLY A 784 35.97 -3.09 14.80
CA GLY A 784 35.94 -1.81 15.51
C GLY A 784 35.78 -0.60 14.59
N ALA A 785 36.50 -0.54 13.47
CA ALA A 785 36.34 0.51 12.46
C ALA A 785 34.96 0.46 11.79
N GLU A 786 34.40 -0.73 11.59
CA GLU A 786 33.04 -0.93 11.07
C GLU A 786 31.96 -0.50 12.07
N ALA A 787 32.14 -0.80 13.36
CA ALA A 787 31.27 -0.28 14.42
C ALA A 787 31.34 1.25 14.50
N ALA A 788 32.53 1.85 14.39
CA ALA A 788 32.69 3.30 14.35
C ALA A 788 32.04 3.94 13.10
N ALA A 789 32.14 3.29 11.93
CA ALA A 789 31.44 3.73 10.72
C ALA A 789 29.91 3.67 10.89
N ALA A 790 29.39 2.62 11.54
CA ALA A 790 27.96 2.49 11.83
C ALA A 790 27.46 3.60 12.77
N VAL A 791 28.28 4.06 13.72
CA VAL A 791 27.96 5.22 14.59
C VAL A 791 27.84 6.51 13.76
N GLU A 792 28.77 6.75 12.82
CA GLU A 792 28.71 7.93 11.95
C GLU A 792 27.55 7.84 10.94
N GLU A 793 27.22 6.65 10.44
CA GLU A 793 26.00 6.41 9.64
C GLU A 793 24.73 6.69 10.44
N ALA A 794 24.67 6.29 11.72
CA ALA A 794 23.56 6.60 12.60
C ALA A 794 23.43 8.10 12.86
N ARG A 795 24.56 8.81 13.06
CA ARG A 795 24.59 10.27 13.20
C ARG A 795 24.16 10.99 11.92
N ARG A 796 24.54 10.49 10.75
CA ARG A 796 24.06 11.00 9.45
C ARG A 796 22.56 10.85 9.32
N ALA A 797 22.03 9.66 9.64
CA ALA A 797 20.60 9.40 9.62
C ALA A 797 19.86 10.32 10.61
N GLU A 798 20.43 10.55 11.80
CA GLU A 798 19.88 11.48 12.78
C GLU A 798 19.80 12.91 12.24
N LEU A 799 20.90 13.46 11.71
CA LEU A 799 20.89 14.81 11.13
C LEU A 799 19.91 14.93 9.95
N ALA A 800 19.81 13.90 9.10
CA ALA A 800 18.87 13.88 7.99
C ALA A 800 17.41 13.85 8.44
N VAL A 801 17.07 13.02 9.45
CA VAL A 801 15.72 12.96 10.03
C VAL A 801 15.38 14.28 10.72
N LEU A 802 16.32 14.88 11.47
CA LEU A 802 16.12 16.17 12.12
C LEU A 802 15.89 17.31 11.12
N LEU A 803 16.70 17.35 10.04
CA LEU A 803 16.55 18.35 8.98
C LEU A 803 15.18 18.22 8.30
N LYS A 804 14.77 17.00 7.95
CA LYS A 804 13.44 16.73 7.39
C LYS A 804 12.32 17.07 8.36
N THR A 805 12.51 16.83 9.66
CA THR A 805 11.53 17.19 10.69
C THR A 805 11.36 18.71 10.75
N ARG A 806 12.47 19.48 10.65
CA ARG A 806 12.42 20.94 10.52
C ARG A 806 11.72 21.38 9.25
N GLU A 807 12.04 20.76 8.11
CA GLU A 807 11.42 21.05 6.81
C GLU A 807 9.90 20.84 6.86
N ALA A 808 9.44 19.69 7.34
CA ALA A 808 8.03 19.37 7.49
C ALA A 808 7.32 20.32 8.49
N PHE A 809 7.94 20.62 9.63
CA PHE A 809 7.38 21.54 10.63
C PHE A 809 7.24 22.97 10.07
N TYR A 810 8.25 23.46 9.36
CA TYR A 810 8.22 24.79 8.73
C TYR A 810 7.26 24.85 7.56
N ALA A 811 7.27 23.85 6.68
CA ALA A 811 6.32 23.76 5.60
C ALA A 811 4.88 23.76 6.14
N LEU A 812 4.62 23.09 7.27
CA LEU A 812 3.32 23.08 7.91
C LEU A 812 2.93 24.45 8.47
N LEU A 813 3.86 25.20 9.10
CA LEU A 813 3.60 26.60 9.51
C LEU A 813 3.35 27.53 8.31
N ILE A 814 4.13 27.39 7.24
CA ILE A 814 3.96 28.16 6.00
C ILE A 814 2.60 27.88 5.39
N ASN A 815 2.25 26.61 5.32
CA ASN A 815 0.98 26.17 4.79
C ASN A 815 -0.18 26.66 5.66
N GLN A 816 -0.09 26.62 7.00
CA GLN A 816 -1.10 27.21 7.89
C GLN A 816 -1.29 28.71 7.67
N ALA A 817 -0.20 29.46 7.44
CA ALA A 817 -0.29 30.88 7.11
C ALA A 817 -0.90 31.12 5.72
N ARG A 818 -0.50 30.33 4.70
CA ARG A 818 -1.08 30.38 3.34
C ARG A 818 -2.55 30.00 3.33
N HIS A 819 -2.95 29.04 4.15
CA HIS A 819 -4.33 28.64 4.32
C HIS A 819 -5.15 29.80 4.88
N ARG A 820 -4.69 30.46 5.95
CA ARG A 820 -5.35 31.66 6.51
C ARG A 820 -5.44 32.80 5.49
N ALA A 821 -4.39 33.00 4.70
CA ALA A 821 -4.39 34.00 3.62
C ALA A 821 -5.38 33.66 2.50
N ALA A 822 -5.43 32.39 2.09
CA ALA A 822 -6.36 31.90 1.09
C ALA A 822 -7.81 32.00 1.60
N GLU A 823 -8.06 31.71 2.89
CA GLU A 823 -9.38 31.82 3.52
C GLU A 823 -9.85 33.27 3.54
N ALA A 824 -8.98 34.19 3.95
CA ALA A 824 -9.30 35.62 3.91
C ALA A 824 -9.55 36.12 2.48
N ARG A 825 -8.78 35.64 1.51
CA ARG A 825 -8.98 35.96 0.08
C ARG A 825 -10.29 35.40 -0.45
N ALA A 826 -10.65 34.18 -0.07
CA ALA A 826 -11.92 33.59 -0.41
C ALA A 826 -13.08 34.38 0.22
N ALA A 827 -12.98 34.76 1.49
CA ALA A 827 -13.98 35.58 2.17
C ALA A 827 -14.13 36.97 1.52
N ALA A 828 -13.03 37.58 1.08
CA ALA A 828 -13.05 38.86 0.36
C ALA A 828 -13.76 38.73 -0.99
N LEU A 829 -13.40 37.72 -1.79
CA LEU A 829 -14.01 37.49 -3.10
C LEU A 829 -15.45 36.99 -3.02
N GLU A 830 -15.82 36.35 -1.92
CA GLU A 830 -17.21 36.02 -1.60
C GLU A 830 -18.03 37.30 -1.44
N GLN A 831 -17.51 38.26 -0.68
CA GLN A 831 -18.18 39.55 -0.52
C GLN A 831 -18.27 40.31 -1.85
N VAL A 832 -17.22 40.29 -2.69
CA VAL A 832 -17.25 40.85 -4.05
C VAL A 832 -18.32 40.15 -4.91
N PHE A 833 -18.46 38.84 -4.81
CA PHE A 833 -19.49 38.08 -5.52
C PHE A 833 -20.91 38.40 -5.05
N GLN A 834 -21.12 38.57 -3.74
CA GLN A 834 -22.42 38.96 -3.19
C GLN A 834 -22.80 40.38 -3.64
N GLU A 835 -21.86 41.32 -3.59
CA GLU A 835 -22.07 42.70 -4.07
C GLU A 835 -22.34 42.73 -5.58
N ALA A 836 -21.59 41.96 -6.38
CA ALA A 836 -21.82 41.84 -7.81
C ALA A 836 -23.19 41.20 -8.12
N SER A 837 -23.62 40.22 -7.33
CA SER A 837 -24.92 39.55 -7.50
C SER A 837 -26.08 40.48 -7.15
N ALA A 838 -26.00 41.18 -6.02
CA ALA A 838 -26.99 42.18 -5.62
C ALA A 838 -27.08 43.33 -6.63
N ALA A 839 -25.94 43.77 -7.19
CA ALA A 839 -25.92 44.81 -8.23
C ALA A 839 -26.58 44.33 -9.53
N VAL A 840 -26.40 43.08 -9.93
CA VAL A 840 -27.09 42.50 -11.10
C VAL A 840 -28.60 42.38 -10.85
N GLU A 841 -29.00 41.96 -9.66
CA GLU A 841 -30.41 41.81 -9.27
C GLU A 841 -31.15 43.15 -9.18
N ALA A 842 -30.46 44.21 -8.74
CA ALA A 842 -30.97 45.58 -8.75
C ALA A 842 -30.96 46.22 -10.16
N GLY A 843 -30.50 45.51 -11.20
CA GLY A 843 -30.37 46.03 -12.56
C GLY A 843 -29.21 47.01 -12.75
N ALA A 844 -28.33 47.17 -11.74
CA ALA A 844 -27.21 48.10 -11.72
C ALA A 844 -25.90 47.53 -12.31
N ALA A 845 -25.83 46.22 -12.60
CA ALA A 845 -24.67 45.58 -13.21
C ALA A 845 -25.07 44.52 -14.25
N LEU A 846 -24.15 44.23 -15.19
CA LEU A 846 -24.31 43.16 -16.18
C LEU A 846 -23.96 41.80 -15.58
N ASP A 847 -24.63 40.75 -16.07
CA ASP A 847 -24.42 39.37 -15.62
C ASP A 847 -22.96 38.89 -15.76
N VAL A 848 -22.19 39.48 -16.68
CA VAL A 848 -20.76 39.20 -16.86
C VAL A 848 -19.97 39.46 -15.57
N LYS A 849 -20.24 40.58 -14.88
CA LYS A 849 -19.53 40.95 -13.65
C LYS A 849 -19.81 39.98 -12.49
N ARG A 850 -21.03 39.44 -12.43
CA ARG A 850 -21.40 38.38 -11.49
C ARG A 850 -20.66 37.07 -11.79
N ARG A 851 -20.49 36.72 -13.07
CA ARG A 851 -19.75 35.52 -13.48
C ARG A 851 -18.26 35.63 -13.23
N GLU A 852 -17.65 36.78 -13.46
CA GLU A 852 -16.24 37.06 -13.13
C GLU A 852 -15.99 37.01 -11.62
N ALA A 853 -16.82 37.68 -10.82
CA ALA A 853 -16.71 37.64 -9.36
C ALA A 853 -16.91 36.22 -8.82
N ARG A 854 -17.80 35.43 -9.44
CA ARG A 854 -17.99 34.01 -9.12
C ARG A 854 -16.74 33.20 -9.45
N ALA A 855 -16.13 33.41 -10.62
CA ALA A 855 -14.91 32.71 -11.01
C ALA A 855 -13.75 33.01 -10.03
N GLY A 856 -13.54 34.28 -9.69
CA GLY A 856 -12.50 34.67 -8.72
C GLY A 856 -12.71 34.07 -7.33
N TRP A 857 -13.96 34.05 -6.84
CA TRP A 857 -14.29 33.38 -5.57
C TRP A 857 -14.03 31.88 -5.62
N LEU A 858 -14.44 31.20 -6.70
CA LEU A 858 -14.20 29.76 -6.89
C LEU A 858 -12.69 29.45 -6.97
N GLU A 859 -11.89 30.28 -7.64
CA GLU A 859 -10.43 30.16 -7.68
C GLU A 859 -9.80 30.33 -6.30
N ALA A 860 -10.27 31.29 -5.49
CA ALA A 860 -9.78 31.45 -4.12
C ALA A 860 -10.21 30.31 -3.20
N GLN A 861 -11.41 29.74 -3.37
CA GLN A 861 -11.80 28.54 -2.65
C GLN A 861 -10.96 27.32 -3.06
N ASN A 862 -10.62 27.19 -4.35
CA ASN A 862 -9.67 26.17 -4.79
C ASN A 862 -8.29 26.36 -4.13
N ALA A 863 -7.82 27.60 -3.97
CA ALA A 863 -6.57 27.88 -3.27
C ALA A 863 -6.62 27.51 -1.77
N VAL A 864 -7.76 27.71 -1.08
CA VAL A 864 -7.96 27.24 0.31
C VAL A 864 -7.88 25.73 0.38
N LEU A 865 -8.53 25.05 -0.57
CA LEU A 865 -8.55 23.60 -0.61
C LEU A 865 -7.18 23.01 -0.94
N ALA A 866 -6.47 23.58 -1.91
CA ALA A 866 -5.10 23.21 -2.23
C ALA A 866 -4.18 23.36 -0.99
N ALA A 867 -4.31 24.47 -0.25
CA ALA A 867 -3.58 24.65 1.00
C ALA A 867 -3.98 23.59 2.05
N SER A 868 -5.26 23.23 2.17
CA SER A 868 -5.72 22.21 3.12
C SER A 868 -5.22 20.80 2.79
N ILE A 869 -5.13 20.45 1.51
CA ILE A 869 -4.61 19.17 1.02
C ILE A 869 -3.11 19.09 1.29
N GLU A 870 -2.38 20.15 0.96
CA GLU A 870 -0.95 20.25 1.24
C GLU A 870 -0.68 20.16 2.76
N ARG A 871 -1.54 20.75 3.60
CA ARG A 871 -1.47 20.64 5.06
C ARG A 871 -1.49 19.20 5.55
N ALA A 872 -2.45 18.41 5.06
CA ALA A 872 -2.62 17.02 5.49
C ALA A 872 -1.39 16.17 5.14
N GLY A 873 -0.83 16.35 3.93
CA GLY A 873 0.41 15.69 3.52
C GLY A 873 1.60 16.05 4.41
N LEU A 874 1.72 17.34 4.78
CA LEU A 874 2.78 17.82 5.67
C LEU A 874 2.61 17.34 7.12
N GLU A 875 1.36 17.20 7.60
CA GLU A 875 1.07 16.62 8.92
C GLU A 875 1.43 15.13 8.98
N ASP A 876 1.14 14.37 7.92
CA ASP A 876 1.51 12.96 7.84
C ASP A 876 3.02 12.76 7.72
N GLU A 877 3.70 13.58 6.91
CA GLU A 877 5.17 13.58 6.82
C GLU A 877 5.80 13.90 8.19
N LEU A 878 5.28 14.91 8.90
CA LEU A 878 5.74 15.23 10.25
C LEU A 878 5.48 14.07 11.23
N ASN A 879 4.30 13.44 11.16
CA ASN A 879 3.94 12.30 12.03
C ASN A 879 4.85 11.09 11.83
N GLU A 880 5.17 10.76 10.57
CA GLU A 880 6.13 9.69 10.25
C GLU A 880 7.52 10.01 10.84
N LEU A 881 7.98 11.25 10.67
CA LEU A 881 9.30 11.69 11.13
C LEU A 881 9.41 11.67 12.66
N ILE A 882 8.37 12.10 13.39
CA ILE A 882 8.37 12.12 14.85
C ILE A 882 7.95 10.78 15.50
N GLY A 883 7.57 9.77 14.70
CA GLY A 883 7.13 8.47 15.20
C GLY A 883 5.76 8.48 15.89
N SER A 884 4.90 9.41 15.50
CA SER A 884 3.51 9.54 15.98
C SER A 884 2.55 8.72 15.12
N ALA A 885 1.31 8.52 15.60
CA ALA A 885 0.26 7.95 14.78
C ALA A 885 0.00 8.84 13.54
N LEU A 886 -0.11 8.21 12.37
CA LEU A 886 -0.53 8.87 11.13
C LEU A 886 -1.89 9.54 11.33
N GLY A 887 -2.10 10.70 10.70
CA GLY A 887 -3.32 11.50 10.88
C GLY A 887 -3.46 12.22 12.21
N LYS A 888 -2.44 12.22 13.09
CA LYS A 888 -2.47 13.04 14.32
C LYS A 888 -2.22 14.51 13.99
N GLN A 889 -3.17 15.36 14.33
CA GLN A 889 -3.04 16.80 14.14
C GLN A 889 -2.27 17.43 15.29
N TRP A 890 -1.43 18.41 14.97
CA TRP A 890 -0.62 19.13 15.92
C TRP A 890 -0.98 20.62 15.91
N ALA A 891 -1.21 21.16 17.10
CA ALA A 891 -1.13 22.60 17.31
C ALA A 891 0.36 22.96 17.40
N LEU A 892 0.89 23.70 16.44
CA LEU A 892 2.32 24.07 16.40
C LEU A 892 2.56 25.38 17.14
N ASP A 893 3.62 25.42 17.93
CA ASP A 893 4.14 26.66 18.51
C ASP A 893 5.21 27.26 17.57
N PRO A 894 5.01 28.49 17.02
CA PRO A 894 5.96 29.07 16.09
C PRO A 894 7.31 29.36 16.77
N PRO A 895 8.45 29.00 16.12
CA PRO A 895 9.77 29.23 16.68
C PRO A 895 10.17 30.71 16.64
N ALA A 896 11.21 31.07 17.40
CA ALA A 896 11.81 32.40 17.30
C ALA A 896 12.27 32.67 15.86
N LEU A 897 11.84 33.80 15.29
CA LEU A 897 12.06 34.15 13.87
C LEU A 897 13.32 35.01 13.65
N GLU A 898 14.23 35.06 14.62
CA GLU A 898 15.49 35.82 14.51
C GLU A 898 16.50 35.05 13.66
N LEU A 899 17.11 35.74 12.68
CA LEU A 899 18.12 35.16 11.80
C LEU A 899 19.52 35.29 12.44
N PRO A 900 20.24 34.18 12.72
CA PRO A 900 21.59 34.19 13.27
C PRO A 900 22.65 34.89 12.40
N ALA A 901 23.80 35.22 13.00
CA ALA A 901 24.91 35.90 12.32
C ALA A 901 25.55 35.08 11.19
N GLU A 902 26.06 35.75 10.16
CA GLU A 902 26.67 35.11 8.98
C GLU A 902 27.98 34.40 9.30
N LEU A 903 28.10 33.15 8.83
CA LEU A 903 29.34 32.40 8.83
C LEU A 903 30.04 32.58 7.48
N SER A 904 31.35 32.89 7.51
CA SER A 904 32.15 32.95 6.29
C SER A 904 32.29 31.55 5.66
N GLU A 905 32.25 31.48 4.33
CA GLU A 905 32.33 30.23 3.56
C GLU A 905 33.54 29.39 3.94
N GLU A 906 34.70 30.03 4.13
CA GLU A 906 35.95 29.37 4.52
C GLU A 906 35.86 28.69 5.90
N THR A 907 35.23 29.37 6.86
CA THR A 907 35.07 28.84 8.23
C THR A 907 34.10 27.66 8.22
N ALA A 908 33.01 27.77 7.47
CA ALA A 908 32.01 26.71 7.33
C ALA A 908 32.60 25.45 6.67
N LEU A 909 33.41 25.63 5.61
CA LEU A 909 34.04 24.51 4.91
C LEU A 909 35.01 23.75 5.81
N ARG A 910 35.83 24.45 6.60
CA ARG A 910 36.76 23.83 7.55
C ARG A 910 36.03 22.97 8.58
N ILE A 911 34.94 23.49 9.15
CA ILE A 911 34.12 22.74 10.12
C ILE A 911 33.50 21.50 9.48
N ALA A 912 32.95 21.63 8.26
CA ALA A 912 32.35 20.51 7.53
C ALA A 912 33.35 19.39 7.25
N MET A 913 34.59 19.69 6.85
CA MET A 913 35.60 18.66 6.57
C MET A 913 36.00 17.86 7.83
N ASP A 914 35.83 18.41 9.03
CA ASP A 914 36.20 17.74 10.28
C ASP A 914 35.03 17.07 11.00
N ALA A 915 33.83 17.64 10.94
CA ALA A 915 32.68 17.21 11.72
C ALA A 915 31.59 16.50 10.91
N ASN A 916 31.60 16.59 9.57
CA ASN A 916 30.56 15.97 8.75
C ASN A 916 30.57 14.43 8.88
N PRO A 917 29.43 13.80 9.22
CA PRO A 917 29.35 12.34 9.40
C PRO A 917 29.66 11.53 8.14
N GLU A 918 29.35 12.04 6.94
CA GLU A 918 29.67 11.35 5.68
C GLU A 918 31.18 11.27 5.46
N VAL A 919 31.88 12.37 5.73
CA VAL A 919 33.35 12.44 5.64
C VAL A 919 33.98 11.53 6.69
N ARG A 920 33.47 11.52 7.92
CA ARG A 920 33.95 10.63 8.99
C ARG A 920 33.70 9.16 8.70
N ALA A 921 32.53 8.79 8.20
CA ALA A 921 32.21 7.42 7.80
C ALA A 921 33.14 6.96 6.66
N ALA A 922 33.40 7.81 5.66
CA ALA A 922 34.34 7.52 4.59
C ALA A 922 35.77 7.29 5.13
N ARG A 923 36.23 8.08 6.11
CA ARG A 923 37.52 7.85 6.80
C ARG A 923 37.56 6.52 7.56
N GLN A 924 36.47 6.11 8.21
CA GLN A 924 36.40 4.80 8.88
C GLN A 924 36.40 3.64 7.88
N ALA A 925 35.77 3.81 6.71
CA ALA A 925 35.82 2.81 5.63
C ALA A 925 37.26 2.58 5.13
N VAL A 926 38.07 3.64 5.03
CA VAL A 926 39.51 3.53 4.73
C VAL A 926 40.23 2.75 5.83
N ARG A 927 40.01 3.07 7.11
CA ARG A 927 40.62 2.33 8.24
C ARG A 927 40.24 0.85 8.25
N LYS A 928 38.98 0.52 7.96
CA LYS A 928 38.50 -0.87 7.82
C LYS A 928 39.28 -1.60 6.72
N ALA A 929 39.44 -0.98 5.55
CA ALA A 929 40.20 -1.54 4.44
C ALA A 929 41.70 -1.73 4.79
N GLU A 930 42.30 -0.80 5.55
CA GLU A 930 43.67 -0.94 6.05
C GLU A 930 43.84 -2.14 7.00
N PHE A 931 42.91 -2.34 7.94
CA PHE A 931 42.94 -3.49 8.84
C PHE A 931 42.66 -4.80 8.09
N GLY A 932 41.77 -4.79 7.10
CA GLY A 932 41.53 -5.95 6.22
C GLY A 932 42.77 -6.36 5.44
N LEU A 933 43.55 -5.39 4.93
CA LEU A 933 44.83 -5.65 4.27
C LEU A 933 45.88 -6.21 5.25
N ARG A 934 45.92 -5.73 6.50
CA ARG A 934 46.81 -6.28 7.54
C ARG A 934 46.44 -7.72 7.91
N ALA A 935 45.14 -8.02 8.02
CA ALA A 935 44.66 -9.38 8.30
C ALA A 935 45.03 -10.36 7.18
N ALA A 936 44.88 -9.95 5.91
CA ALA A 936 45.27 -10.77 4.75
C ALA A 936 46.79 -11.04 4.71
N ARG A 937 47.63 -10.06 5.07
CA ARG A 937 49.08 -10.26 5.19
C ARG A 937 49.45 -11.23 6.32
N ALA A 938 48.67 -11.26 7.41
CA ALA A 938 48.91 -12.15 8.54
C ALA A 938 48.65 -13.63 8.23
N GLU A 939 47.91 -13.95 7.15
CA GLU A 939 47.69 -15.34 6.70
C GLU A 939 48.96 -16.02 6.16
N ALA A 940 50.03 -15.25 5.92
CA ALA A 940 51.33 -15.80 5.58
C ALA A 940 52.04 -16.46 6.77
N ILE A 941 51.60 -16.19 8.01
CA ILE A 941 52.20 -16.72 9.24
C ILE A 941 51.64 -18.13 9.53
N PRO A 942 52.49 -19.16 9.76
CA PRO A 942 52.04 -20.51 10.13
C PRO A 942 51.12 -20.52 11.36
N GLU A 943 50.11 -21.38 11.39
CA GLU A 943 49.21 -21.49 12.55
C GLU A 943 49.84 -22.40 13.62
N ILE A 944 50.15 -21.81 14.77
CA ILE A 944 50.68 -22.51 15.94
C ILE A 944 49.65 -22.36 17.06
N SER A 945 49.19 -23.47 17.63
CA SER A 945 48.27 -23.49 18.77
C SER A 945 48.79 -24.38 19.89
N ALA A 946 48.66 -23.92 21.13
CA ALA A 946 48.88 -24.71 22.33
C ALA A 946 47.56 -25.33 22.80
N TYR A 947 47.55 -26.59 23.21
CA TYR A 947 46.36 -27.24 23.75
C TYR A 947 46.65 -28.21 24.90
N SER A 948 45.63 -28.41 25.72
CA SER A 948 45.58 -29.38 26.81
C SER A 948 44.28 -30.17 26.68
N GLN A 949 44.32 -31.50 26.78
CA GLN A 949 43.18 -32.39 26.57
C GLN A 949 43.13 -33.48 27.64
N HIS A 950 42.03 -33.54 28.38
CA HIS A 950 41.71 -34.64 29.28
C HIS A 950 40.78 -35.63 28.57
N VAL A 951 41.10 -36.92 28.60
CA VAL A 951 40.34 -37.98 27.93
C VAL A 951 39.98 -39.06 28.96
N TYR A 952 38.69 -39.22 29.22
CA TYR A 952 38.14 -40.34 29.96
C TYR A 952 37.65 -41.42 29.00
N GLN A 953 38.04 -42.67 29.21
CA GLN A 953 37.57 -43.80 28.41
C GLN A 953 37.26 -45.03 29.26
N THR A 954 36.37 -45.87 28.78
CA THR A 954 35.96 -47.12 29.44
C THR A 954 35.73 -48.22 28.40
N GLY A 955 35.97 -49.49 28.76
CA GLY A 955 35.72 -50.65 27.90
C GLY A 955 36.93 -51.18 27.11
N VAL A 956 38.09 -50.51 27.17
CA VAL A 956 39.34 -50.94 26.51
C VAL A 956 40.35 -51.40 27.58
N PRO A 957 40.75 -52.68 27.61
CA PRO A 957 41.52 -53.24 28.73
C PRO A 957 43.00 -52.82 28.78
N PHE A 958 43.53 -52.24 27.70
CA PHE A 958 44.96 -51.93 27.56
C PHE A 958 45.33 -50.45 27.80
N PHE A 959 44.37 -49.56 28.03
CA PHE A 959 44.62 -48.15 28.30
C PHE A 959 43.99 -47.71 29.63
N PRO A 960 44.61 -46.77 30.38
CA PRO A 960 44.02 -46.22 31.58
C PRO A 960 42.74 -45.45 31.26
N ASN A 961 41.78 -45.51 32.20
CA ASN A 961 40.48 -44.86 32.03
C ASN A 961 40.58 -43.33 32.00
N ASN A 962 41.60 -42.72 32.62
CA ASN A 962 41.85 -41.29 32.55
C ASN A 962 43.20 -41.05 31.89
N ASN A 963 43.23 -40.18 30.88
CA ASN A 963 44.45 -39.79 30.20
C ASN A 963 44.49 -38.27 30.02
N PHE A 964 45.69 -37.69 30.03
CA PHE A 964 45.89 -36.25 29.92
C PHE A 964 47.01 -35.94 28.92
N ILE A 965 46.71 -35.08 27.95
CA ILE A 965 47.58 -34.76 26.81
C ILE A 965 47.86 -33.26 26.82
N LEU A 966 49.13 -32.87 26.82
CA LEU A 966 49.60 -31.50 26.61
C LEU A 966 50.41 -31.47 25.32
N GLY A 967 50.13 -30.53 24.42
CA GLY A 967 50.84 -30.48 23.14
C GLY A 967 50.70 -29.16 22.38
N GLY A 968 51.56 -29.00 21.38
CA GLY A 968 51.47 -27.97 20.36
C GLY A 968 50.96 -28.56 19.05
N ARG A 969 50.24 -27.75 18.27
CA ARG A 969 49.81 -28.09 16.90
C ARG A 969 50.30 -27.02 15.95
N LEU A 970 51.02 -27.43 14.90
CA LEU A 970 51.51 -26.59 13.82
C LEU A 970 50.76 -26.96 12.53
N ASN A 971 49.98 -26.02 12.00
CA ASN A 971 49.35 -26.12 10.69
C ASN A 971 49.99 -25.09 9.77
N PHE A 972 50.51 -25.54 8.63
CA PHE A 972 51.02 -24.63 7.61
C PHE A 972 50.75 -25.20 6.22
N THR A 973 50.21 -24.36 5.35
CA THR A 973 49.99 -24.73 3.95
C THR A 973 51.30 -24.59 3.18
N LEU A 974 51.81 -25.70 2.64
CA LEU A 974 53.08 -25.74 1.91
C LEU A 974 53.04 -24.96 0.57
N TRP A 975 51.87 -24.89 -0.09
CA TRP A 975 51.70 -24.23 -1.39
C TRP A 975 50.36 -23.51 -1.48
N ASP A 976 50.37 -22.18 -1.42
CA ASP A 976 49.15 -21.34 -1.51
C ASP A 976 49.42 -19.93 -2.09
N ASN A 977 50.56 -19.74 -2.75
CA ASN A 977 51.04 -18.41 -3.13
C ASN A 977 50.19 -17.69 -4.18
N GLY A 978 49.40 -18.43 -4.98
CA GLY A 978 48.46 -17.83 -5.93
C GLY A 978 47.27 -17.15 -5.24
N LYS A 979 46.67 -17.85 -4.27
CA LYS A 979 45.49 -17.39 -3.54
C LYS A 979 45.81 -16.22 -2.62
N ARG A 980 46.86 -16.33 -1.82
CA ARG A 980 47.30 -15.25 -0.90
C ARG A 980 47.65 -13.96 -1.64
N ARG A 981 48.24 -14.08 -2.83
CA ARG A 981 48.57 -12.93 -3.69
C ARG A 981 47.31 -12.28 -4.25
N ALA A 982 46.33 -13.08 -4.67
CA ALA A 982 45.03 -12.58 -5.14
C ALA A 982 44.25 -11.89 -4.02
N GLU A 983 44.16 -12.50 -2.82
CA GLU A 983 43.47 -11.93 -1.66
C GLU A 983 44.14 -10.64 -1.18
N THR A 984 45.46 -10.59 -1.12
CA THR A 984 46.19 -9.34 -0.79
C THR A 984 45.99 -8.27 -1.88
N GLY A 985 45.92 -8.67 -3.15
CA GLY A 985 45.62 -7.78 -4.27
C GLY A 985 44.21 -7.20 -4.19
N GLU A 986 43.21 -8.02 -3.89
CA GLU A 986 41.82 -7.62 -3.68
C GLU A 986 41.70 -6.61 -2.53
N ARG A 987 42.29 -6.90 -1.37
CA ARG A 987 42.27 -5.98 -0.21
C ARG A 987 42.98 -4.65 -0.51
N ARG A 988 44.01 -4.66 -1.37
CA ARG A 988 44.67 -3.43 -1.82
C ARG A 988 43.77 -2.59 -2.73
N ALA A 989 43.07 -3.22 -3.68
CA ALA A 989 42.10 -2.54 -4.53
C ALA A 989 40.92 -1.95 -3.71
N GLN A 990 40.44 -2.68 -2.70
CA GLN A 990 39.42 -2.18 -1.77
C GLN A 990 39.89 -0.93 -1.00
N LEU A 991 41.15 -0.88 -0.60
CA LEU A 991 41.73 0.31 0.04
C LEU A 991 41.83 1.51 -0.91
N GLU A 992 42.27 1.30 -2.15
CA GLU A 992 42.32 2.37 -3.16
C GLU A 992 40.92 2.90 -3.51
N MET A 993 39.94 2.02 -3.65
CA MET A 993 38.54 2.37 -3.86
C MET A 993 37.98 3.19 -2.69
N ALA A 994 38.26 2.79 -1.44
CA ALA A 994 37.83 3.52 -0.26
C ALA A 994 38.43 4.94 -0.21
N ARG A 995 39.71 5.10 -0.58
CA ARG A 995 40.36 6.42 -0.68
C ARG A 995 39.72 7.31 -1.75
N LYS A 996 39.42 6.76 -2.94
CA LYS A 996 38.73 7.51 -4.00
C LYS A 996 37.31 7.91 -3.61
N ASN A 997 36.60 7.04 -2.88
CA ASN A 997 35.29 7.37 -2.34
C ASN A 997 35.35 8.47 -1.27
N GLN A 998 36.39 8.49 -0.43
CA GLN A 998 36.64 9.58 0.51
C GLN A 998 36.85 10.92 -0.23
N GLU A 999 37.76 10.99 -1.20
CA GLU A 999 38.02 12.20 -2.01
C GLU A 999 36.73 12.71 -2.70
N ARG A 1000 35.93 11.80 -3.25
CA ARG A 1000 34.64 12.14 -3.88
C ARG A 1000 33.64 12.71 -2.88
N THR A 1001 33.59 12.15 -1.67
CA THR A 1001 32.66 12.57 -0.62
C THR A 1001 33.02 13.96 -0.10
N GLU A 1002 34.30 14.21 0.15
CA GLU A 1002 34.81 15.53 0.55
C GLU A 1002 34.47 16.62 -0.49
N ARG A 1003 34.66 16.34 -1.79
CA ARG A 1003 34.28 17.27 -2.87
C ARG A 1003 32.78 17.52 -2.95
N ARG A 1004 31.95 16.49 -2.80
CA ARG A 1004 30.48 16.64 -2.84
C ARG A 1004 29.99 17.51 -1.69
N VAL A 1005 30.42 17.22 -0.46
CA VAL A 1005 30.04 18.00 0.73
C VAL A 1005 30.43 19.48 0.58
N ALA A 1006 31.60 19.76 0.00
CA ALA A 1006 32.01 21.14 -0.29
C ALA A 1006 31.08 21.87 -1.28
N ILE A 1007 30.62 21.18 -2.33
CA ILE A 1007 29.67 21.74 -3.32
C ILE A 1007 28.30 22.00 -2.68
N ASP A 1008 27.80 21.03 -1.92
CA ASP A 1008 26.48 21.12 -1.28
C ASP A 1008 26.46 22.24 -0.24
N LEU A 1009 27.54 22.40 0.53
CA LEU A 1009 27.67 23.49 1.50
C LEU A 1009 27.65 24.87 0.82
N ARG A 1010 28.37 25.03 -0.30
CA ARG A 1010 28.35 26.27 -1.10
C ARG A 1010 26.97 26.59 -1.67
N LYS A 1011 26.19 25.56 -2.01
CA LYS A 1011 24.82 25.73 -2.51
C LYS A 1011 23.89 26.18 -1.38
N ALA A 1012 24.01 25.57 -0.20
CA ALA A 1012 23.23 25.93 0.99
C ALA A 1012 23.51 27.37 1.45
N LEU A 1013 24.78 27.79 1.50
CA LEU A 1013 25.16 29.16 1.87
C LEU A 1013 24.61 30.20 0.89
N ARG A 1014 24.66 29.93 -0.43
CA ARG A 1014 24.05 30.81 -1.45
C ARG A 1014 22.54 30.90 -1.32
N LYS A 1015 21.87 29.78 -1.05
CA LYS A 1015 20.42 29.73 -0.81
C LYS A 1015 20.03 30.56 0.41
N CYS A 1016 20.83 30.52 1.48
CA CYS A 1016 20.63 31.33 2.68
C CYS A 1016 20.67 32.84 2.37
N LEU A 1017 21.64 33.31 1.58
CA LEU A 1017 21.74 34.71 1.17
C LEU A 1017 20.52 35.15 0.34
N GLN A 1018 20.13 34.36 -0.67
CA GLN A 1018 18.96 34.67 -1.51
C GLN A 1018 17.66 34.76 -0.71
N LEU A 1019 17.48 33.91 0.30
CA LEU A 1019 16.27 33.92 1.14
C LEU A 1019 16.27 35.08 2.14
N ARG A 1020 17.43 35.60 2.55
CA ARG A 1020 17.53 36.84 3.32
C ARG A 1020 17.09 38.05 2.51
N ASP A 1021 17.56 38.17 1.27
CA ASP A 1021 17.13 39.23 0.36
C ASP A 1021 15.61 39.16 0.09
N LEU A 1022 15.09 37.95 -0.09
CA LEU A 1022 13.65 37.72 -0.26
C LEU A 1022 12.86 38.09 1.01
N THR A 1023 13.42 37.83 2.20
CA THR A 1023 12.82 38.22 3.48
C THR A 1023 12.71 39.75 3.59
N ALA A 1024 13.79 40.48 3.29
CA ALA A 1024 13.78 41.95 3.32
C ALA A 1024 12.74 42.55 2.34
N ALA A 1025 12.62 41.99 1.14
CA ALA A 1025 11.60 42.40 0.17
C ALA A 1025 10.18 42.09 0.65
N ALA A 1026 9.96 40.93 1.30
CA ALA A 1026 8.67 40.53 1.84
C ALA A 1026 8.25 41.41 3.04
N GLU A 1027 9.18 41.87 3.86
CA GLU A 1027 8.90 42.80 4.97
C GLU A 1027 8.36 44.14 4.46
N GLN A 1028 9.01 44.72 3.45
CA GLN A 1028 8.53 45.95 2.80
C GLN A 1028 7.14 45.75 2.16
N ALA A 1029 6.89 44.57 1.57
CA ALA A 1029 5.59 44.25 1.00
C ALA A 1029 4.48 44.16 2.08
N VAL A 1030 4.77 43.59 3.26
CA VAL A 1030 3.81 43.54 4.38
C VAL A 1030 3.52 44.95 4.91
N GLU A 1031 4.54 45.80 5.07
CA GLU A 1031 4.35 47.18 5.53
C GLU A 1031 3.47 47.99 4.56
N ALA A 1032 3.73 47.89 3.25
CA ALA A 1032 2.89 48.51 2.23
C ALA A 1032 1.44 48.00 2.24
N ARG A 1033 1.22 46.69 2.48
CA ARG A 1033 -0.14 46.12 2.57
C ARG A 1033 -0.87 46.50 3.85
N ARG A 1034 -0.19 46.67 4.99
CA ARG A 1034 -0.81 47.18 6.23
C ARG A 1034 -1.33 48.59 6.05
N GLU A 1035 -0.55 49.44 5.39
CA GLU A 1035 -0.97 50.80 5.11
C GLU A 1035 -2.15 50.83 4.12
N LEU A 1036 -2.18 49.94 3.13
CA LEU A 1036 -3.32 49.76 2.24
C LEU A 1036 -4.61 49.35 2.98
N VAL A 1037 -4.50 48.45 3.98
CA VAL A 1037 -5.63 48.06 4.85
C VAL A 1037 -6.13 49.26 5.66
N ARG A 1038 -5.22 50.06 6.23
CA ARG A 1038 -5.57 51.28 6.98
C ARG A 1038 -6.34 52.26 6.10
N ILE A 1039 -5.81 52.59 4.92
CA ILE A 1039 -6.46 53.50 3.96
C ILE A 1039 -7.82 52.96 3.51
N SER A 1040 -7.93 51.65 3.28
CA SER A 1040 -9.19 51.03 2.87
C SER A 1040 -10.23 51.03 4.00
N SER A 1041 -9.79 50.88 5.25
CA SER A 1041 -10.66 50.96 6.43
C SER A 1041 -11.25 52.36 6.57
N ASP A 1042 -10.40 53.40 6.50
CA ASP A 1042 -10.82 54.80 6.61
C ASP A 1042 -11.83 55.17 5.49
N ARG A 1043 -11.63 54.65 4.27
CA ARG A 1043 -12.55 54.88 3.14
C ARG A 1043 -13.91 54.20 3.31
N VAL A 1044 -13.96 53.03 3.94
CA VAL A 1044 -15.22 52.34 4.25
C VAL A 1044 -16.00 53.09 5.32
N GLU A 1045 -15.33 53.62 6.36
CA GLU A 1045 -15.99 54.39 7.43
C GLU A 1045 -16.63 55.69 6.92
N VAL A 1046 -16.01 56.37 5.97
CA VAL A 1046 -16.54 57.61 5.35
C VAL A 1046 -17.56 57.30 4.23
N GLY A 1047 -17.88 56.02 3.98
CA GLY A 1047 -18.85 55.59 2.97
C GLY A 1047 -18.36 55.74 1.52
N GLN A 1048 -17.06 55.90 1.30
CA GLN A 1048 -16.45 56.06 -0.03
C GLN A 1048 -16.00 54.75 -0.68
N ALA A 1049 -15.90 53.66 0.08
CA ALA A 1049 -15.52 52.35 -0.41
C ALA A 1049 -16.41 51.25 0.16
N SER A 1050 -16.57 50.15 -0.59
CA SER A 1050 -17.35 48.99 -0.16
C SER A 1050 -16.58 48.13 0.83
N ARG A 1051 -17.30 47.41 1.70
CA ARG A 1051 -16.71 46.48 2.66
C ARG A 1051 -15.85 45.40 1.98
N SER A 1052 -16.17 45.01 0.74
CA SER A 1052 -15.35 44.11 -0.08
C SER A 1052 -13.92 44.61 -0.31
N THR A 1053 -13.71 45.92 -0.52
CA THR A 1053 -12.36 46.49 -0.74
C THR A 1053 -11.48 46.40 0.51
N LEU A 1054 -12.07 46.55 1.71
CA LEU A 1054 -11.36 46.36 2.97
C LEU A 1054 -10.99 44.88 3.17
N LEU A 1055 -11.92 43.96 2.91
CA LEU A 1055 -11.65 42.52 3.01
C LEU A 1055 -10.57 42.08 2.00
N GLU A 1056 -10.57 42.63 0.80
CA GLU A 1056 -9.53 42.36 -0.20
C GLU A 1056 -8.17 42.88 0.24
N ALA A 1057 -8.11 44.10 0.80
CA ALA A 1057 -6.87 44.62 1.38
C ALA A 1057 -6.37 43.75 2.54
N GLN A 1058 -7.28 43.27 3.42
CA GLN A 1058 -6.94 42.37 4.54
C GLN A 1058 -6.45 41.01 4.04
N ALA A 1059 -7.05 40.46 2.99
CA ALA A 1059 -6.60 39.24 2.36
C ALA A 1059 -5.21 39.37 1.73
N GLN A 1060 -4.95 40.50 1.04
CA GLN A 1060 -3.64 40.79 0.47
C GLN A 1060 -2.56 41.01 1.56
N LEU A 1061 -2.94 41.56 2.72
CA LEU A 1061 -2.06 41.64 3.88
C LEU A 1061 -1.72 40.25 4.42
N LEU A 1062 -2.72 39.38 4.62
CA LEU A 1062 -2.48 38.03 5.10
C LEU A 1062 -1.66 37.19 4.11
N ASP A 1063 -1.84 37.37 2.80
CA ASP A 1063 -0.99 36.75 1.78
C ASP A 1063 0.45 37.27 1.85
N ALA A 1064 0.64 38.57 2.05
CA ALA A 1064 1.97 39.15 2.27
C ALA A 1064 2.62 38.61 3.56
N GLU A 1065 1.87 38.48 4.66
CA GLU A 1065 2.35 37.93 5.92
C GLU A 1065 2.70 36.44 5.80
N ALA A 1066 1.92 35.66 5.03
CA ALA A 1066 2.22 34.27 4.73
C ALA A 1066 3.50 34.13 3.88
N ARG A 1067 3.71 35.02 2.89
CA ARG A 1067 4.95 35.07 2.10
C ARG A 1067 6.16 35.48 2.93
N LEU A 1068 6.00 36.43 3.85
CA LEU A 1068 7.05 36.82 4.78
C LEU A 1068 7.41 35.67 5.72
N LEU A 1069 6.42 34.96 6.26
CA LEU A 1069 6.63 33.78 7.08
C LEU A 1069 7.34 32.67 6.29
N ALA A 1070 6.96 32.46 5.02
CA ALA A 1070 7.66 31.54 4.13
C ALA A 1070 9.11 31.93 3.86
N ALA A 1071 9.40 33.21 3.68
CA ALA A 1071 10.75 33.73 3.49
C ALA A 1071 11.62 33.50 4.73
N ARG A 1072 11.11 33.87 5.92
CA ARG A 1072 11.83 33.73 7.20
C ARG A 1072 12.09 32.27 7.55
N LEU A 1073 11.07 31.42 7.48
CA LEU A 1073 11.21 30.00 7.76
C LEU A 1073 12.07 29.30 6.69
N GLY A 1074 11.99 29.72 5.43
CA GLY A 1074 12.88 29.25 4.37
C GLY A 1074 14.35 29.61 4.65
N ALA A 1075 14.63 30.82 5.13
CA ALA A 1075 15.98 31.23 5.51
C ALA A 1075 16.51 30.42 6.70
N LEU A 1076 15.68 30.17 7.72
CA LEU A 1076 16.03 29.30 8.85
C LEU A 1076 16.27 27.85 8.41
N LEU A 1077 15.51 27.35 7.43
CA LEU A 1077 15.71 26.01 6.86
C LEU A 1077 17.03 25.91 6.09
N ALA A 1078 17.32 26.88 5.22
CA ALA A 1078 18.57 26.92 4.46
C ALA A 1078 19.80 27.01 5.39
N GLN A 1079 19.66 27.69 6.52
CA GLN A 1079 20.68 27.68 7.56
C GLN A 1079 20.81 26.29 8.21
N ALA A 1080 19.71 25.65 8.60
CA ALA A 1080 19.73 24.31 9.15
C ALA A 1080 20.35 23.29 8.18
N GLU A 1081 20.11 23.43 6.87
CA GLU A 1081 20.77 22.64 5.82
C GLU A 1081 22.29 22.84 5.86
N SER A 1082 22.75 24.08 6.00
CA SER A 1082 24.19 24.39 6.11
C SER A 1082 24.82 23.85 7.40
N GLU A 1083 24.10 23.90 8.52
CA GLU A 1083 24.53 23.38 9.83
C GLU A 1083 24.66 21.86 9.80
N ALA A 1084 23.65 21.16 9.24
CA ALA A 1084 23.68 19.71 9.05
C ALA A 1084 24.85 19.27 8.17
N LEU A 1085 25.15 20.01 7.08
CA LEU A 1085 26.31 19.78 6.24
C LEU A 1085 27.63 20.08 6.96
N SER A 1086 27.64 21.00 7.92
CA SER A 1086 28.78 21.27 8.79
C SER A 1086 28.93 20.25 9.94
N GLY A 1087 27.96 19.34 10.12
CA GLY A 1087 27.95 18.33 11.19
C GLY A 1087 27.54 18.85 12.57
N ARG A 1088 26.88 20.02 12.61
CA ARG A 1088 26.37 20.67 13.83
C ARG A 1088 24.92 20.33 14.11
#